data_AF-A0A2G8JHN5-F1
#
_entry.id   AF-A0A2G8JHN5-F1
#
_cell.length_a   1.000
_cell.length_b   1.000
_cell.length_c   1.000
_cell.angle_alpha   90.00
_cell.angle_beta   90.00
_cell.angle_gamma   90.00
#
_symmetry.space_group_name_H-M   'P 1'
#
loop_
_entity.id
_entity.type
_entity.pdbx_description
1 polymer ?
#
loop_
_entity_poly.entity_id
_entity_poly.type
_entity_poly.pdbx_seq_one_letter_code
_entity_poly.pdbx_strand_id
1 'polypeptide(L)'
;MFLANESVPADSSGDHSFGHNYDSCGCFKVAGEVTGDDHQLFYQEMDVCVMDKIMSIDINVQDENGRIMESGSSVGHNISVVLSASVTPSDTTCHTFSWDLLGPDNTKRSSSAELLSYHLSQCGTYTLTVLVQNEISVERKNFSIYVTSEMTVVCDSWSTVRVPVTCTLEMEGCKFDLRPEVDFGDGSTGVLVTMEGYSKKDAHYTYENIGKYNITVRIGNDVQATRMVTITAGSLCLLTSASIRDISFDASSPSIIPSRSSVVHLGSTIEMACSLEVLLVVQWELHVVSAGSVDEEVHLLPATVLANQTDLIIPPMTLKVGNYRVLLRVSLQDEDGDTIRGEDAEGWMVVERSDLVAHIDGGSQRTVAIKEITCDGSTLSNRSVFVISKGSVDAPQTLVFQLKVEKGNRSAIARQKLVFVAGNLPQIAVRCIQNCGSYLMQSSNLVLQASCLNCLTSEGDDISYSWKIYRQGENAAGKRVRNFDWEENSSTGRNQEYLVIKGQALVELEAGMYYLEASGTRELETGRTEYSFGISTPPANGSCRVSPRNGTVLETRFTVLCEGYVDDDHQPISYSVYRTDFNGFDTLISSYKSASSPSFYLPLGNESNSFIVLLRVKVSDVYGCSTYSSLSVKVLPILALSGQTLGERLVNLTSTSTGMLGNLLTSGNREAANQMMVSMATILNDVSLKDDSDAIDINTRVQIRDTLIKSLSTMTVQSSQDVLQTSSSLSLLTEASQEISADTQVRAVSVISSMISYMKQEGASNNDFSSQEAEPVVTILATGLSNVFEAALKDEGDNDTNTEHSTDYSQRDVVLSGIGTIDGLQDILVNNKVPGEKATAIKTSVFGLSVSRLSTNQVSDIQIGTTSLHGIGQFQLPDSKEFYHNLTRNQTDGTVDIQLIEMPTNPFLWGSESKSSPVTSGVMGLKLKSNQEEITVPRLDESPFTIILKQPPHPPPEVFQVMAGSVVGLNISTSGTVAHDLVQITLVPSTSGISVSGCIHGNASSDNGEDIDDYPCHATFSLPHQISDETTASMESLYTWTGEISLPEVEILHLEVKVGELPRPEDWYKSDLNLSVYSSSAGCVFWDEDNETWSSRGCWVSESISWL
;
A
#
# COMPACT_ATOMS: atom_id res chain seq x y z
N MET A 1 -63.84 84.27 27.71
CA MET A 1 -64.47 85.54 28.17
C MET A 1 -65.32 85.19 29.39
N PHE A 2 -64.73 85.35 30.58
CA PHE A 2 -65.38 85.12 31.87
C PHE A 2 -65.71 86.51 32.46
N LEU A 3 -66.95 86.76 32.84
CA LEU A 3 -67.39 87.99 33.48
C LEU A 3 -67.44 87.76 35.00
N ALA A 4 -66.47 88.30 35.73
CA ALA A 4 -66.54 88.42 37.18
C ALA A 4 -67.17 89.78 37.52
N ASN A 5 -68.45 89.80 37.87
CA ASN A 5 -69.14 91.00 38.34
C ASN A 5 -68.98 91.11 39.86
N GLU A 6 -68.04 91.93 40.34
CA GLU A 6 -68.04 92.41 41.72
C GLU A 6 -68.46 93.89 41.75
N SER A 7 -69.58 94.18 42.42
CA SER A 7 -70.04 95.54 42.70
C SER A 7 -69.39 96.06 43.98
N VAL A 8 -68.53 97.08 43.87
CA VAL A 8 -67.88 97.73 45.01
C VAL A 8 -68.68 98.98 45.42
N PRO A 9 -69.02 99.18 46.71
CA PRO A 9 -69.72 100.38 47.20
C PRO A 9 -68.89 101.66 47.12
N ALA A 10 -69.56 102.78 46.84
CA ALA A 10 -69.04 104.11 46.48
C ALA A 10 -68.18 104.88 47.53
N ASP A 11 -67.64 104.24 48.56
CA ASP A 11 -66.90 104.95 49.64
C ASP A 11 -65.57 104.28 50.08
N SER A 12 -65.01 103.38 49.27
CA SER A 12 -63.64 102.86 49.51
C SER A 12 -62.65 103.42 48.49
N SER A 13 -61.78 104.32 48.96
CA SER A 13 -60.52 104.63 48.28
C SER A 13 -59.51 103.52 48.60
N GLY A 14 -59.49 102.48 47.76
CA GLY A 14 -58.53 101.39 47.87
C GLY A 14 -58.36 100.65 46.54
N ASP A 15 -57.16 100.15 46.27
CA ASP A 15 -56.86 99.35 45.08
C ASP A 15 -57.58 97.99 45.15
N HIS A 16 -58.31 97.65 44.09
CA HIS A 16 -58.94 96.34 43.92
C HIS A 16 -58.16 95.51 42.92
N SER A 17 -57.81 94.27 43.29
CA SER A 17 -57.05 93.35 42.45
C SER A 17 -57.82 92.06 42.22
N PHE A 18 -57.89 91.58 40.98
CA PHE A 18 -58.37 90.24 40.62
C PHE A 18 -57.20 89.35 40.20
N GLY A 19 -57.32 88.04 40.43
CA GLY A 19 -56.33 87.05 40.00
C GLY A 19 -56.92 86.05 39.01
N HIS A 20 -56.17 85.70 37.97
CA HIS A 20 -56.51 84.66 36.99
C HIS A 20 -55.26 83.82 36.69
N ASN A 21 -55.41 82.50 36.68
CA ASN A 21 -54.33 81.57 36.27
C ASN A 21 -54.58 81.13 34.82
N TYR A 22 -53.52 81.11 34.02
CA TYR A 22 -53.57 80.68 32.61
C TYR A 22 -53.03 79.25 32.50
N ASP A 23 -53.75 78.37 31.79
CA ASP A 23 -53.41 76.95 31.65
C ASP A 23 -52.53 76.64 30.43
N SER A 24 -52.16 77.66 29.63
CA SER A 24 -51.27 77.52 28.46
C SER A 24 -50.43 78.79 28.25
N CYS A 25 -49.23 78.63 27.68
CA CYS A 25 -48.36 79.77 27.37
C CYS A 25 -48.88 80.56 26.16
N GLY A 26 -48.79 81.89 26.24
CA GLY A 26 -49.26 82.79 25.18
C GLY A 26 -49.45 84.22 25.67
N CYS A 27 -49.59 85.14 24.72
CA CYS A 27 -49.97 86.53 25.01
C CYS A 27 -51.48 86.68 24.92
N PHE A 28 -52.11 86.96 26.05
CA PHE A 28 -53.55 87.10 26.19
C PHE A 28 -53.93 88.56 26.34
N LYS A 29 -54.96 88.99 25.63
CA LYS A 29 -55.58 90.30 25.87
C LYS A 29 -56.48 90.23 27.08
N VAL A 30 -56.15 91.02 28.10
CA VAL A 30 -56.97 91.20 29.29
C VAL A 30 -57.60 92.57 29.20
N ALA A 31 -58.93 92.59 29.15
CA ALA A 31 -59.71 93.82 29.15
C ALA A 31 -60.43 93.96 30.49
N GLY A 32 -60.24 95.11 31.13
CA GLY A 32 -60.99 95.52 32.32
C GLY A 32 -61.98 96.63 31.95
N GLU A 33 -63.22 96.49 32.37
CA GLU A 33 -64.26 97.49 32.21
C GLU A 33 -64.73 97.93 33.60
N VAL A 34 -64.65 99.22 33.90
CA VAL A 34 -65.09 99.79 35.18
C VAL A 34 -66.10 100.89 34.93
N THR A 35 -67.25 100.79 35.57
CA THR A 35 -68.35 101.77 35.43
C THR A 35 -68.42 102.64 36.67
N GLY A 36 -68.27 103.95 36.51
CA GLY A 36 -68.46 104.92 37.60
C GLY A 36 -69.94 105.22 37.89
N ASP A 37 -70.23 105.85 39.04
CA ASP A 37 -71.59 106.19 39.47
C ASP A 37 -72.30 107.21 38.54
N ASP A 38 -71.57 107.92 37.68
CA ASP A 38 -72.11 108.80 36.63
C ASP A 38 -72.44 108.06 35.31
N HIS A 39 -72.36 106.73 35.32
CA HIS A 39 -72.53 105.83 34.18
C HIS A 39 -71.50 106.03 33.05
N GLN A 40 -70.35 106.66 33.34
CA GLN A 40 -69.22 106.61 32.41
C GLN A 40 -68.47 105.28 32.52
N LEU A 41 -68.22 104.68 31.37
CA LEU A 41 -67.48 103.44 31.20
C LEU A 41 -66.01 103.74 30.91
N PHE A 42 -65.13 103.23 31.74
CA PHE A 42 -63.69 103.21 31.49
C PHE A 42 -63.27 101.80 31.08
N TYR A 43 -62.82 101.69 29.84
CA TYR A 43 -62.30 100.46 29.26
C TYR A 43 -60.79 100.55 29.11
N GLN A 44 -60.08 99.55 29.62
CA GLN A 44 -58.65 99.42 29.37
C GLN A 44 -58.30 97.99 28.98
N GLU A 45 -57.61 97.87 27.85
CA GLU A 45 -56.96 96.63 27.43
C GLU A 45 -55.49 96.67 27.80
N MET A 46 -54.97 95.54 28.27
CA MET A 46 -53.55 95.27 28.37
C MET A 46 -53.23 93.87 27.85
N ASP A 47 -52.04 93.72 27.27
CA ASP A 47 -51.52 92.42 26.89
C ASP A 47 -50.81 91.78 28.10
N VAL A 48 -51.20 90.56 28.46
CA VAL A 48 -50.55 89.74 29.50
C VAL A 48 -49.97 88.51 28.84
N CYS A 49 -48.64 88.42 28.80
CA CYS A 49 -47.94 87.25 28.29
C CYS A 49 -47.55 86.32 29.44
N VAL A 50 -47.98 85.06 29.36
CA VAL A 50 -47.64 83.99 30.31
C VAL A 50 -46.70 83.01 29.62
N MET A 51 -45.53 82.75 30.21
CA MET A 51 -44.53 81.82 29.69
C MET A 51 -43.93 80.97 30.81
N ASP A 52 -43.58 79.73 30.49
CA ASP A 52 -42.90 78.81 31.42
C ASP A 52 -41.38 79.04 31.45
N LYS A 53 -40.78 78.79 32.62
CA LYS A 53 -39.32 78.79 32.80
C LYS A 53 -38.72 77.52 32.20
N ILE A 54 -37.66 77.64 31.41
CA ILE A 54 -36.92 76.49 30.86
C ILE A 54 -36.32 75.68 32.02
N MET A 55 -36.63 74.38 32.12
CA MET A 55 -36.11 73.52 33.20
C MET A 55 -34.90 72.68 32.79
N SER A 56 -34.90 72.14 31.59
CA SER A 56 -33.79 71.36 31.06
C SER A 56 -33.75 71.39 29.54
N ILE A 57 -32.55 71.18 29.00
CA ILE A 57 -32.30 70.95 27.57
C ILE A 57 -31.71 69.55 27.44
N ASP A 58 -32.13 68.80 26.43
CA ASP A 58 -31.48 67.56 26.01
C ASP A 58 -31.00 67.68 24.56
N ILE A 59 -29.76 67.25 24.33
CA ILE A 59 -29.10 67.30 23.02
C ILE A 59 -29.07 65.88 22.48
N ASN A 60 -29.55 65.69 21.25
CA ASN A 60 -29.46 64.45 20.52
C ASN A 60 -28.62 64.64 19.26
N VAL A 61 -27.52 63.90 19.19
CA VAL A 61 -26.56 63.92 18.08
C VAL A 61 -26.63 62.57 17.37
N GLN A 62 -26.82 62.58 16.06
CA GLN A 62 -26.90 61.37 15.25
C GLN A 62 -25.89 61.40 14.10
N ASP A 63 -25.33 60.24 13.75
CA ASP A 63 -24.53 60.08 12.54
C ASP A 63 -25.39 59.94 11.27
N GLU A 64 -24.77 59.84 10.09
CA GLU A 64 -25.44 59.67 8.79
C GLU A 64 -26.33 58.41 8.71
N ASN A 65 -26.11 57.43 9.60
CA ASN A 65 -26.85 56.17 9.69
C ASN A 65 -27.93 56.19 10.80
N GLY A 66 -28.13 57.33 11.46
CA GLY A 66 -29.13 57.49 12.53
C GLY A 66 -28.71 56.93 13.89
N ARG A 67 -27.42 56.62 14.12
CA ARG A 67 -26.92 56.14 15.42
C ARG A 67 -26.79 57.32 16.38
N ILE A 68 -27.38 57.18 17.57
CA ILE A 68 -27.30 58.19 18.63
C ILE A 68 -25.91 58.17 19.27
N MET A 69 -25.30 59.34 19.38
CA MET A 69 -23.98 59.54 19.97
C MET A 69 -24.10 60.08 21.40
N GLU A 70 -23.18 59.66 22.27
CA GLU A 70 -23.07 60.20 23.63
C GLU A 70 -22.00 61.30 23.68
N SER A 71 -22.11 62.21 24.65
CA SER A 71 -21.11 63.28 24.78
C SER A 71 -19.76 62.67 25.18
N GLY A 72 -18.74 62.93 24.37
CA GLY A 72 -17.41 62.34 24.51
C GLY A 72 -17.14 61.18 23.56
N SER A 73 -18.07 60.82 22.67
CA SER A 73 -17.83 59.80 21.63
C SER A 73 -16.74 60.24 20.64
N SER A 74 -15.95 59.27 20.17
CA SER A 74 -14.97 59.43 19.09
C SER A 74 -15.55 58.93 17.76
N VAL A 75 -15.34 59.69 16.68
CA VAL A 75 -15.82 59.37 15.33
C VAL A 75 -14.73 59.54 14.28
N GLY A 76 -14.85 58.81 13.18
CA GLY A 76 -13.94 58.92 12.04
C GLY A 76 -13.96 60.33 11.42
N HIS A 77 -12.84 60.74 10.84
CA HIS A 77 -12.73 61.97 10.08
C HIS A 77 -13.69 62.01 8.88
N ASN A 78 -14.16 63.21 8.52
CA ASN A 78 -14.97 63.47 7.34
C ASN A 78 -16.40 62.88 7.39
N ILE A 79 -17.06 62.98 8.55
CA ILE A 79 -18.43 62.49 8.78
C ILE A 79 -19.42 63.65 8.96
N SER A 80 -20.67 63.48 8.51
CA SER A 80 -21.76 64.42 8.79
C SER A 80 -22.57 63.97 10.00
N VAL A 81 -22.88 64.91 10.89
CA VAL A 81 -23.74 64.68 12.06
C VAL A 81 -24.98 65.56 11.99
N VAL A 82 -26.09 65.04 12.51
CA VAL A 82 -27.36 65.75 12.64
C VAL A 82 -27.59 66.05 14.11
N LEU A 83 -27.83 67.33 14.41
CA LEU A 83 -27.95 67.86 15.75
C LEU A 83 -29.39 68.32 15.98
N SER A 84 -29.98 67.88 17.09
CA SER A 84 -31.30 68.29 17.54
C SER A 84 -31.31 68.51 19.04
N ALA A 85 -32.18 69.41 19.52
CA ALA A 85 -32.37 69.65 20.95
C ALA A 85 -33.85 69.64 21.31
N SER A 86 -34.17 69.10 22.49
CA SER A 86 -35.50 69.13 23.09
C SER A 86 -35.45 69.88 24.42
N VAL A 87 -36.56 70.53 24.77
CA VAL A 87 -36.69 71.39 25.96
C VAL A 87 -37.86 70.90 26.80
N THR A 88 -37.74 71.00 28.12
CA THR A 88 -38.83 70.67 29.05
C THR A 88 -39.25 71.91 29.85
N PRO A 89 -40.55 72.28 29.88
CA PRO A 89 -41.69 71.70 29.15
C PRO A 89 -41.63 71.99 27.63
N SER A 90 -42.25 71.14 26.81
CA SER A 90 -41.98 71.01 25.37
C SER A 90 -42.76 71.96 24.45
N ASP A 91 -43.29 73.07 24.96
CA ASP A 91 -44.15 73.95 24.15
C ASP A 91 -43.29 74.87 23.26
N THR A 92 -43.17 74.51 21.99
CA THR A 92 -42.18 75.08 21.04
C THR A 92 -42.48 76.51 20.59
N THR A 93 -43.62 77.08 20.97
CA THR A 93 -44.09 78.38 20.47
C THR A 93 -43.48 79.60 21.17
N CYS A 94 -42.73 79.41 22.26
CA CYS A 94 -42.26 80.51 23.13
C CYS A 94 -40.74 80.58 23.36
N HIS A 95 -39.92 79.78 22.66
CA HIS A 95 -38.46 79.74 22.86
C HIS A 95 -37.70 79.85 21.54
N THR A 96 -36.48 80.39 21.57
CA THR A 96 -35.56 80.41 20.43
C THR A 96 -34.31 79.58 20.72
N PHE A 97 -33.92 78.77 19.74
CA PHE A 97 -32.70 77.96 19.79
C PHE A 97 -31.55 78.72 19.14
N SER A 98 -30.37 78.65 19.76
CA SER A 98 -29.10 79.06 19.15
C SER A 98 -28.05 78.00 19.42
N TRP A 99 -27.47 77.48 18.35
CA TRP A 99 -26.37 76.53 18.37
C TRP A 99 -25.07 77.28 18.15
N ASP A 100 -24.07 76.95 18.94
CA ASP A 100 -22.69 77.41 18.82
C ASP A 100 -21.79 76.18 18.73
N LEU A 101 -21.31 75.86 17.53
CA LEU A 101 -20.31 74.82 17.33
C LEU A 101 -18.92 75.45 17.34
N LEU A 102 -18.06 75.01 18.25
CA LEU A 102 -16.65 75.39 18.30
C LEU A 102 -15.80 74.23 17.77
N GLY A 103 -15.12 74.47 16.65
CA GLY A 103 -14.17 73.54 16.05
C GLY A 103 -12.79 73.56 16.72
N PRO A 104 -11.92 72.58 16.40
CA PRO A 104 -10.58 72.42 16.98
C PRO A 104 -9.66 73.63 16.75
N ASP A 105 -9.87 74.36 15.65
CA ASP A 105 -9.18 75.58 15.25
C ASP A 105 -9.78 76.86 15.87
N ASN A 106 -10.64 76.72 16.89
CA ASN A 106 -11.47 77.78 17.47
C ASN A 106 -12.43 78.44 16.48
N THR A 107 -12.72 77.82 15.34
CA THR A 107 -13.76 78.32 14.44
C THR A 107 -15.13 78.14 15.09
N LYS A 108 -15.82 79.25 15.33
CA LYS A 108 -17.18 79.25 15.88
C LYS A 108 -18.19 79.40 14.76
N ARG A 109 -19.13 78.46 14.64
CA ARG A 109 -20.27 78.56 13.72
C ARG A 109 -21.56 78.57 14.52
N SER A 110 -22.36 79.62 14.33
CA SER A 110 -23.64 79.79 15.01
C SER A 110 -24.81 79.54 14.08
N SER A 111 -25.88 78.91 14.56
CA SER A 111 -27.12 78.67 13.80
C SER A 111 -28.35 78.79 14.71
N SER A 112 -29.45 79.33 14.19
CA SER A 112 -30.73 79.40 14.91
C SER A 112 -31.74 78.35 14.44
N ALA A 113 -31.30 77.34 13.69
CA ALA A 113 -32.16 76.27 13.20
C ALA A 113 -32.46 75.24 14.30
N GLU A 114 -33.69 74.70 14.32
CA GLU A 114 -34.10 73.63 15.26
C GLU A 114 -33.38 72.29 14.98
N LEU A 115 -33.06 72.03 13.71
CA LEU A 115 -32.28 70.87 13.26
C LEU A 115 -31.07 71.36 12.46
N LEU A 116 -29.87 70.92 12.83
CA LEU A 116 -28.63 71.33 12.17
C LEU A 116 -27.83 70.11 11.70
N SER A 117 -27.62 69.98 10.39
CA SER A 117 -26.63 69.06 9.83
C SER A 117 -25.27 69.75 9.72
N TYR A 118 -24.21 69.11 10.21
CA TYR A 118 -22.85 69.64 10.16
C TYR A 118 -21.85 68.58 9.73
N HIS A 119 -20.91 68.96 8.87
CA HIS A 119 -19.87 68.06 8.36
C HIS A 119 -18.55 68.28 9.11
N LEU A 120 -18.13 67.27 9.88
CA LEU A 120 -16.93 67.25 10.70
C LEU A 120 -15.73 66.83 9.85
N SER A 121 -15.05 67.82 9.28
CA SER A 121 -13.94 67.61 8.33
C SER A 121 -12.55 67.76 8.95
N GLN A 122 -12.41 68.43 10.10
CA GLN A 122 -11.12 68.59 10.77
C GLN A 122 -10.99 67.63 11.95
N CYS A 123 -9.76 67.21 12.26
CA CYS A 123 -9.48 66.38 13.42
C CYS A 123 -9.40 67.20 14.70
N GLY A 124 -9.91 66.66 15.80
CA GLY A 124 -9.83 67.29 17.12
C GLY A 124 -11.17 67.30 17.85
N THR A 125 -11.22 68.03 18.95
CA THR A 125 -12.42 68.14 19.78
C THR A 125 -13.34 69.24 19.25
N TYR A 126 -14.56 68.85 18.89
CA TYR A 126 -15.65 69.78 18.63
C TYR A 126 -16.48 69.92 19.90
N THR A 127 -16.69 71.16 20.32
CA THR A 127 -17.60 71.47 21.43
C THR A 127 -18.84 72.13 20.87
N LEU A 128 -19.96 71.42 20.92
CA LEU A 128 -21.26 71.93 20.55
C LEU A 128 -21.94 72.51 21.79
N THR A 129 -22.40 73.75 21.71
CA THR A 129 -23.18 74.41 22.76
C THR A 129 -24.55 74.77 22.20
N VAL A 130 -25.62 74.32 22.84
CA VAL A 130 -26.98 74.82 22.55
C VAL A 130 -27.38 75.80 23.64
N LEU A 131 -27.95 76.92 23.23
CA LEU A 131 -28.47 77.96 24.10
C LEU A 131 -29.93 78.21 23.72
N VAL A 132 -30.82 77.98 24.68
CA VAL A 132 -32.26 78.14 24.53
C VAL A 132 -32.70 79.31 25.38
N GLN A 133 -33.42 80.26 24.78
CA GLN A 133 -33.86 81.47 25.47
C GLN A 133 -35.33 81.81 25.18
N ASN A 134 -36.02 82.35 26.19
CA ASN A 134 -37.27 83.11 26.06
C ASN A 134 -37.14 84.46 26.78
N GLU A 135 -38.21 85.27 26.79
CA GLU A 135 -38.22 86.61 27.41
C GLU A 135 -37.96 86.60 28.94
N ILE A 136 -37.89 85.43 29.60
CA ILE A 136 -37.74 85.30 31.06
C ILE A 136 -36.60 84.37 31.53
N SER A 137 -36.05 83.51 30.68
CA SER A 137 -35.02 82.52 31.05
C SER A 137 -34.11 82.14 29.88
N VAL A 138 -32.85 81.83 30.20
CA VAL A 138 -31.81 81.38 29.26
C VAL A 138 -31.12 80.16 29.86
N GLU A 139 -31.06 79.06 29.12
CA GLU A 139 -30.35 77.84 29.52
C GLU A 139 -29.33 77.41 28.47
N ARG A 140 -28.26 76.73 28.92
CA ARG A 140 -27.17 76.25 28.05
C ARG A 140 -26.75 74.82 28.35
N LYS A 141 -26.46 74.05 27.30
CA LYS A 141 -25.91 72.70 27.42
C LYS A 141 -24.80 72.48 26.39
N ASN A 142 -23.74 71.80 26.83
CA ASN A 142 -22.58 71.48 26.01
C ASN A 142 -22.55 69.98 25.68
N PHE A 143 -22.05 69.64 24.49
CA PHE A 143 -21.85 68.29 24.00
C PHE A 143 -20.51 68.23 23.27
N SER A 144 -19.66 67.25 23.58
CA SER A 144 -18.31 67.15 22.99
C SER A 144 -18.22 65.94 22.05
N ILE A 145 -17.54 66.10 20.90
CA ILE A 145 -17.26 65.03 19.94
C ILE A 145 -15.75 65.04 19.61
N TYR A 146 -15.11 63.88 19.60
CA TYR A 146 -13.71 63.73 19.19
C TYR A 146 -13.63 63.16 17.77
N VAL A 147 -12.93 63.83 16.85
CA VAL A 147 -12.77 63.37 15.47
C VAL A 147 -11.35 62.80 15.27
N THR A 148 -11.24 61.52 14.90
CA THR A 148 -9.99 60.74 14.77
C THR A 148 -9.83 60.05 13.40
N SER A 149 -8.63 59.57 13.09
CA SER A 149 -8.30 58.84 11.84
C SER A 149 -8.29 57.32 12.01
N GLU A 150 -8.47 56.59 10.89
CA GLU A 150 -8.27 55.13 10.83
C GLU A 150 -6.77 54.76 10.79
N MET A 151 -6.42 53.59 11.33
CA MET A 151 -5.05 53.06 11.37
C MET A 151 -4.96 51.72 10.66
N THR A 152 -3.89 51.53 9.87
CA THR A 152 -3.50 50.27 9.26
C THR A 152 -2.23 49.74 9.92
N VAL A 153 -2.20 48.42 10.13
CA VAL A 153 -1.02 47.70 10.62
C VAL A 153 -0.63 46.72 9.52
N VAL A 154 0.61 46.85 9.04
CA VAL A 154 1.19 45.98 8.02
C VAL A 154 2.44 45.36 8.62
N CYS A 155 2.42 44.07 8.88
CA CYS A 155 3.60 43.31 9.30
C CYS A 155 4.03 42.34 8.21
N ASP A 156 5.29 41.93 8.25
CA ASP A 156 5.74 40.75 7.49
C ASP A 156 4.92 39.53 7.93
N SER A 157 4.37 38.77 6.98
CA SER A 157 3.55 37.57 7.29
C SER A 157 4.37 36.40 7.83
N TRP A 158 5.71 36.46 7.69
CA TRP A 158 6.65 35.43 8.13
C TRP A 158 7.98 36.05 8.58
N SER A 159 8.64 35.41 9.55
CA SER A 159 10.02 35.72 9.92
C SER A 159 10.75 34.49 10.48
N THR A 160 12.07 34.57 10.51
CA THR A 160 12.92 33.56 11.15
C THR A 160 13.03 33.84 12.64
N VAL A 161 12.99 32.79 13.45
CA VAL A 161 13.19 32.90 14.91
C VAL A 161 14.56 33.54 15.18
N ARG A 162 14.62 34.48 16.13
CA ARG A 162 15.80 35.32 16.42
C ARG A 162 16.15 36.36 15.35
N VAL A 163 15.26 36.62 14.37
CA VAL A 163 15.36 37.75 13.43
C VAL A 163 14.23 38.74 13.68
N PRO A 164 14.52 40.06 13.72
CA PRO A 164 13.50 41.07 13.98
C PRO A 164 12.47 41.15 12.86
N VAL A 165 11.21 40.94 13.21
CA VAL A 165 10.02 41.22 12.40
C VAL A 165 9.79 42.72 12.35
N THR A 166 9.50 43.27 11.17
CA THR A 166 9.10 44.67 11.04
C THR A 166 7.58 44.78 10.92
N CYS A 167 6.94 45.41 11.90
CA CYS A 167 5.54 45.80 11.84
C CYS A 167 5.43 47.31 11.64
N THR A 168 4.82 47.72 10.54
CA THR A 168 4.60 49.12 10.23
C THR A 168 3.20 49.56 10.62
N LEU A 169 3.10 50.57 11.47
CA LEU A 169 1.86 51.24 11.80
C LEU A 169 1.73 52.47 10.90
N GLU A 170 0.65 52.56 10.15
CA GLU A 170 0.37 53.67 9.23
C GLU A 170 -0.98 54.30 9.58
N MET A 171 -1.00 55.62 9.69
CA MET A 171 -2.17 56.42 10.04
C MET A 171 -2.44 57.43 8.94
N GLU A 172 -3.66 57.40 8.40
CA GLU A 172 -4.05 58.29 7.31
C GLU A 172 -4.88 59.44 7.89
N GLY A 173 -4.31 60.66 7.92
CA GLY A 173 -5.01 61.89 8.31
C GLY A 173 -4.45 62.56 9.58
N CYS A 174 -5.11 62.38 10.73
CA CYS A 174 -4.90 63.16 11.95
C CYS A 174 -3.52 62.91 12.60
N LYS A 175 -2.77 63.97 12.87
CA LYS A 175 -1.51 63.93 13.63
C LYS A 175 -1.81 64.09 15.13
N PHE A 176 -1.73 63.02 15.91
CA PHE A 176 -1.93 63.04 17.37
C PHE A 176 -0.74 62.40 18.09
N ASP A 177 -0.46 62.85 19.32
CA ASP A 177 0.42 62.17 20.28
C ASP A 177 -0.32 60.95 20.88
N LEU A 178 -0.40 59.87 20.10
CA LEU A 178 -0.99 58.61 20.54
C LEU A 178 0.10 57.68 21.09
N ARG A 179 -0.26 56.91 22.13
CA ARG A 179 0.58 55.86 22.70
C ARG A 179 -0.02 54.49 22.36
N PRO A 180 0.39 53.87 21.23
CA PRO A 180 -0.05 52.53 20.90
C PRO A 180 0.58 51.50 21.85
N GLU A 181 -0.26 50.64 22.41
CA GLU A 181 0.14 49.44 23.15
C GLU A 181 0.06 48.24 22.20
N VAL A 182 1.17 47.51 22.07
CA VAL A 182 1.27 46.33 21.20
C VAL A 182 1.46 45.08 22.03
N ASP A 183 0.63 44.08 21.77
CA ASP A 183 0.76 42.71 22.25
C ASP A 183 1.27 41.86 21.09
N PHE A 184 2.41 41.19 21.24
CA PHE A 184 3.03 40.40 20.17
C PHE A 184 2.51 38.96 20.10
N GLY A 185 1.56 38.57 20.94
CA GLY A 185 0.88 37.28 20.88
C GLY A 185 1.64 36.11 21.53
N ASP A 186 2.84 36.34 22.04
CA ASP A 186 3.65 35.38 22.82
C ASP A 186 3.59 35.65 24.34
N GLY A 187 2.69 36.54 24.77
CA GLY A 187 2.57 37.00 26.16
C GLY A 187 3.43 38.22 26.48
N SER A 188 4.25 38.71 25.54
CA SER A 188 4.96 39.98 25.67
C SER A 188 4.08 41.16 25.25
N THR A 189 4.10 42.22 26.06
CA THR A 189 3.47 43.51 25.73
C THR A 189 4.53 44.61 25.71
N GLY A 190 4.45 45.50 24.73
CA GLY A 190 5.36 46.62 24.54
C GLY A 190 4.62 47.92 24.26
N VAL A 191 5.07 49.02 24.88
CA VAL A 191 4.65 50.37 24.50
C VAL A 191 5.59 50.85 23.40
N LEU A 192 5.08 51.06 22.20
CA LEU A 192 5.86 51.72 21.15
C LEU A 192 5.91 53.22 21.42
N VAL A 193 7.09 53.80 21.16
CA VAL A 193 7.42 55.22 21.31
C VAL A 193 6.33 56.11 20.70
N THR A 194 5.99 57.20 21.39
CA THR A 194 5.04 58.25 20.98
C THR A 194 5.15 58.59 19.49
N MET A 195 4.02 58.56 18.78
CA MET A 195 3.90 58.96 17.36
C MET A 195 3.96 60.49 17.21
N GLU A 196 5.01 61.14 17.74
CA GLU A 196 5.19 62.60 17.64
C GLU A 196 5.35 63.03 16.18
N GLY A 197 4.24 63.41 15.52
CA GLY A 197 4.24 64.04 14.20
C GLY A 197 4.42 63.12 12.98
N TYR A 198 4.43 61.79 13.16
CA TYR A 198 4.62 60.81 12.07
C TYR A 198 3.28 60.22 11.58
N SER A 199 3.14 60.04 10.25
CA SER A 199 2.03 59.29 9.62
C SER A 199 2.32 57.79 9.48
N LYS A 200 3.57 57.37 9.73
CA LYS A 200 4.03 55.97 9.60
C LYS A 200 5.18 55.69 10.58
N LYS A 201 5.16 54.54 11.26
CA LYS A 201 6.21 54.14 12.22
C LYS A 201 6.43 52.63 12.24
N ASP A 202 7.71 52.24 12.23
CA ASP A 202 8.11 50.84 12.25
C ASP A 202 8.41 50.36 13.68
N ALA A 203 7.90 49.17 14.00
CA ALA A 203 8.11 48.43 15.23
C ALA A 203 8.89 47.16 14.92
N HIS A 204 9.92 46.87 15.71
CA HIS A 204 10.78 45.71 15.50
C HIS A 204 10.65 44.77 16.70
N TYR A 205 10.30 43.50 16.47
CA TYR A 205 10.16 42.50 17.52
C TYR A 205 10.78 41.17 17.11
N THR A 206 11.37 40.44 18.05
CA THR A 206 12.09 39.20 17.78
C THR A 206 11.46 38.06 18.58
N TYR A 207 10.91 37.07 17.89
CA TYR A 207 10.36 35.86 18.50
C TYR A 207 11.48 34.86 18.84
N GLU A 208 11.43 34.29 20.05
CA GLU A 208 12.40 33.28 20.51
C GLU A 208 11.98 31.84 20.21
N ASN A 209 10.68 31.59 20.01
CA ASN A 209 10.12 30.26 19.77
C ASN A 209 9.42 30.18 18.40
N ILE A 210 9.26 28.96 17.91
CA ILE A 210 8.50 28.67 16.68
C ILE A 210 7.01 28.71 17.00
N GLY A 211 6.20 29.37 16.18
CA GLY A 211 4.75 29.43 16.39
C GLY A 211 4.01 30.42 15.49
N LYS A 212 2.67 30.32 15.48
CA LYS A 212 1.76 31.34 14.95
C LYS A 212 1.41 32.31 16.08
N TYR A 213 1.69 33.60 15.89
CA TYR A 213 1.48 34.64 16.89
C TYR A 213 0.50 35.69 16.36
N ASN A 214 -0.48 36.09 17.19
CA ASN A 214 -1.46 37.10 16.84
C ASN A 214 -1.04 38.45 17.45
N ILE A 215 -0.52 39.35 16.62
CA ILE A 215 -0.16 40.69 17.06
C ILE A 215 -1.43 41.53 17.19
N THR A 216 -1.58 42.18 18.34
CA THR A 216 -2.72 43.04 18.65
C THR A 216 -2.23 44.44 18.99
N VAL A 217 -2.73 45.46 18.28
CA VAL A 217 -2.40 46.88 18.56
C VAL A 217 -3.61 47.61 19.16
N ARG A 218 -3.41 48.37 20.24
CA ARG A 218 -4.42 49.18 20.93
C ARG A 218 -3.99 50.63 21.05
N ILE A 219 -4.92 51.58 20.93
CA ILE A 219 -4.65 53.02 21.07
C ILE A 219 -5.72 53.67 21.96
N GLY A 220 -5.28 54.36 23.03
CA GLY A 220 -6.13 55.26 23.83
C GLY A 220 -7.11 54.57 24.79
N ASN A 221 -7.70 55.36 25.70
CA ASN A 221 -8.68 54.89 26.68
C ASN A 221 -10.07 54.76 26.04
N ASP A 222 -10.56 53.53 26.03
CA ASP A 222 -11.86 53.02 25.58
C ASP A 222 -12.20 53.09 24.08
N VAL A 223 -11.81 51.99 23.39
CA VAL A 223 -12.53 51.30 22.28
C VAL A 223 -12.52 52.03 20.92
N GLN A 224 -12.11 51.49 19.77
CA GLN A 224 -11.58 50.19 19.31
C GLN A 224 -10.94 50.44 17.93
N ALA A 225 -9.66 50.10 17.76
CA ALA A 225 -9.07 49.79 16.47
C ALA A 225 -8.13 48.60 16.67
N THR A 226 -8.69 47.46 17.06
CA THR A 226 -7.94 46.21 17.21
C THR A 226 -7.71 45.63 15.82
N ARG A 227 -6.48 45.73 15.31
CA ARG A 227 -6.03 44.97 14.13
C ARG A 227 -5.27 43.75 14.61
N MET A 228 -5.72 42.56 14.21
CA MET A 228 -4.99 41.32 14.39
C MET A 228 -4.20 41.02 13.12
N VAL A 229 -2.90 40.77 13.27
CA VAL A 229 -2.04 40.26 12.20
C VAL A 229 -1.41 38.97 12.69
N THR A 230 -1.62 37.88 11.95
CA THR A 230 -1.02 36.58 12.25
C THR A 230 0.37 36.52 11.62
N ILE A 231 1.39 36.21 12.42
CA ILE A 231 2.76 36.00 11.94
C ILE A 231 3.20 34.59 12.28
N THR A 232 3.84 33.93 11.31
CA THR A 232 4.48 32.63 11.52
C THR A 232 5.97 32.82 11.73
N ALA A 233 6.48 32.50 12.92
CA ALA A 233 7.91 32.43 13.19
C ALA A 233 8.38 30.98 13.08
N GLY A 234 9.32 30.69 12.17
CA GLY A 234 9.80 29.32 11.92
C GLY A 234 11.19 29.29 11.28
N SER A 235 11.84 28.13 11.20
CA SER A 235 12.99 27.96 10.30
C SER A 235 12.49 27.80 8.87
N LEU A 236 13.17 28.44 7.91
CA LEU A 236 12.85 28.31 6.48
C LEU A 236 12.72 26.83 6.10
N CYS A 237 11.61 26.46 5.46
CA CYS A 237 11.58 25.29 4.59
C CYS A 237 12.61 25.51 3.49
N LEU A 238 13.76 24.86 3.64
CA LEU A 238 14.85 24.88 2.69
C LEU A 238 14.65 23.69 1.77
N LEU A 239 14.06 23.92 0.60
CA LEU A 239 14.34 23.07 -0.56
C LEU A 239 15.82 23.32 -0.90
N THR A 240 16.66 22.31 -0.68
CA THR A 240 18.13 22.42 -0.80
C THR A 240 18.64 22.00 -2.16
N SER A 241 17.93 21.08 -2.82
CA SER A 241 18.18 20.72 -4.21
C SER A 241 17.02 19.92 -4.80
N ALA A 242 16.73 20.15 -6.08
CA ALA A 242 15.98 19.22 -6.92
C ALA A 242 16.88 18.70 -8.05
N SER A 243 16.79 17.40 -8.35
CA SER A 243 17.50 16.81 -9.50
C SER A 243 16.69 15.67 -10.13
N ILE A 244 16.91 15.44 -11.42
CA ILE A 244 16.30 14.33 -12.16
C ILE A 244 17.30 13.17 -12.19
N ARG A 245 16.88 11.99 -11.73
CA ARG A 245 17.61 10.72 -11.81
C ARG A 245 17.55 10.17 -13.23
N ASP A 246 18.58 9.41 -13.60
CA ASP A 246 18.64 8.64 -14.86
C ASP A 246 18.61 9.47 -16.16
N ILE A 247 18.88 10.77 -16.07
CA ILE A 247 18.98 11.68 -17.23
C ILE A 247 20.27 12.51 -17.18
N SER A 248 20.83 12.82 -18.33
CA SER A 248 21.99 13.71 -18.46
C SER A 248 21.56 15.17 -18.27
N PHE A 249 22.32 15.93 -17.49
CA PHE A 249 22.16 17.38 -17.37
C PHE A 249 22.83 18.15 -18.52
N ASP A 250 23.64 17.48 -19.33
CA ASP A 250 24.39 18.08 -20.43
C ASP A 250 23.70 17.83 -21.77
N ALA A 251 23.19 18.89 -22.38
CA ALA A 251 22.56 18.86 -23.70
C ALA A 251 23.49 18.35 -24.82
N SER A 252 24.81 18.48 -24.65
CA SER A 252 25.80 18.00 -25.62
C SER A 252 26.08 16.51 -25.52
N SER A 253 25.70 15.88 -24.40
CA SER A 253 25.82 14.44 -24.15
C SER A 253 24.54 13.90 -23.50
N PRO A 254 23.40 13.91 -24.22
CA PRO A 254 22.10 13.53 -23.67
C PRO A 254 22.01 12.02 -23.37
N SER A 255 21.13 11.64 -22.43
CA SER A 255 20.85 10.23 -22.14
C SER A 255 20.20 9.54 -23.34
N ILE A 256 20.75 8.40 -23.75
CA ILE A 256 20.24 7.64 -24.89
C ILE A 256 19.17 6.66 -24.43
N ILE A 257 17.95 6.80 -24.96
CA ILE A 257 16.90 5.80 -24.88
C ILE A 257 17.02 4.94 -26.15
N PRO A 258 17.57 3.72 -26.05
CA PRO A 258 18.03 2.95 -27.22
C PRO A 258 16.88 2.47 -28.09
N SER A 259 15.68 2.31 -27.51
CA SER A 259 14.50 1.88 -28.25
C SER A 259 13.25 2.63 -27.80
N ARG A 260 12.42 3.00 -28.79
CA ARG A 260 11.07 3.51 -28.57
C ARG A 260 10.14 2.51 -27.87
N SER A 261 10.48 1.22 -27.90
CA SER A 261 9.72 0.15 -27.21
C SER A 261 10.12 -0.02 -25.74
N SER A 262 11.06 0.78 -25.23
CA SER A 262 11.45 0.73 -23.82
C SER A 262 10.57 1.66 -22.99
N VAL A 263 10.25 1.25 -21.77
CA VAL A 263 9.70 2.14 -20.73
C VAL A 263 10.76 3.20 -20.40
N VAL A 264 10.35 4.47 -20.29
CA VAL A 264 11.23 5.54 -19.79
C VAL A 264 10.85 5.83 -18.34
N HIS A 265 11.78 5.58 -17.44
CA HIS A 265 11.63 5.87 -16.01
C HIS A 265 12.57 7.03 -15.66
N LEU A 266 12.01 8.15 -15.18
CA LEU A 266 12.76 9.31 -14.70
C LEU A 266 12.35 9.56 -13.26
N GLY A 267 13.25 9.33 -12.33
CA GLY A 267 12.98 9.63 -10.93
C GLY A 267 13.37 11.05 -10.56
N SER A 268 12.82 11.60 -9.49
CA SER A 268 13.34 12.84 -8.88
C SER A 268 14.09 12.57 -7.59
N THR A 269 15.06 13.42 -7.27
CA THR A 269 15.66 13.51 -5.94
C THR A 269 15.46 14.93 -5.44
N ILE A 270 14.63 15.06 -4.41
CA ILE A 270 14.24 16.33 -3.82
C ILE A 270 14.72 16.33 -2.38
N GLU A 271 15.66 17.21 -2.07
CA GLU A 271 16.15 17.41 -0.71
C GLU A 271 15.45 18.62 -0.09
N MET A 272 14.85 18.42 1.08
CA MET A 272 14.20 19.49 1.83
C MET A 272 14.44 19.37 3.33
N ALA A 273 14.58 20.51 3.99
CA ALA A 273 14.61 20.65 5.43
C ALA A 273 13.45 21.56 5.86
N CYS A 274 12.40 20.95 6.41
CA CYS A 274 11.16 21.64 6.77
C CYS A 274 10.82 21.42 8.25
N SER A 275 10.38 22.50 8.89
CA SER A 275 9.91 22.51 10.29
C SER A 275 8.42 22.89 10.41
N LEU A 276 7.72 23.00 9.28
CA LEU A 276 6.30 23.36 9.16
C LEU A 276 5.62 22.35 8.21
N GLU A 277 4.30 22.19 8.36
CA GLU A 277 3.47 21.44 7.41
C GLU A 277 3.37 22.23 6.10
N VAL A 278 4.02 21.74 5.04
CA VAL A 278 3.98 22.31 3.69
C VAL A 278 3.62 21.21 2.68
N LEU A 279 2.90 21.56 1.63
CA LEU A 279 2.55 20.64 0.55
C LEU A 279 3.64 20.69 -0.53
N LEU A 280 4.28 19.56 -0.82
CA LEU A 280 5.17 19.44 -1.97
C LEU A 280 4.34 19.21 -3.24
N VAL A 281 4.51 20.09 -4.22
CA VAL A 281 3.91 19.96 -5.55
C VAL A 281 5.02 19.69 -6.56
N VAL A 282 4.88 18.58 -7.28
CA VAL A 282 5.81 18.14 -8.33
C VAL A 282 5.08 18.11 -9.65
N GLN A 283 5.70 18.62 -10.72
CA GLN A 283 5.15 18.58 -12.07
C GLN A 283 6.24 18.36 -13.11
N TRP A 284 6.02 17.40 -14.00
CA TRP A 284 6.91 17.09 -15.11
C TRP A 284 6.41 17.70 -16.42
N GLU A 285 7.34 18.26 -17.20
CA GLU A 285 7.11 18.76 -18.55
C GLU A 285 8.17 18.20 -19.52
N LEU A 286 7.73 17.74 -20.70
CA LEU A 286 8.63 17.28 -21.76
C LEU A 286 8.56 18.25 -22.93
N HIS A 287 9.71 18.60 -23.49
CA HIS A 287 9.84 19.50 -24.63
C HIS A 287 10.56 18.78 -25.77
N VAL A 288 9.99 18.80 -26.97
CA VAL A 288 10.64 18.25 -28.17
C VAL A 288 11.59 19.29 -28.73
N VAL A 289 12.86 18.90 -28.88
CA VAL A 289 13.91 19.76 -29.40
C VAL A 289 14.14 19.41 -30.86
N SER A 290 13.69 20.29 -31.77
CA SER A 290 13.88 20.08 -33.21
C SER A 290 15.26 20.54 -33.67
N ALA A 291 15.92 19.76 -34.51
CA ALA A 291 17.26 20.08 -34.99
C ALA A 291 17.27 21.40 -35.78
N GLY A 292 17.86 22.45 -35.19
CA GLY A 292 18.07 23.76 -35.83
C GLY A 292 16.99 24.81 -35.58
N SER A 293 16.00 24.57 -34.71
CA SER A 293 15.05 25.61 -34.26
C SER A 293 15.34 26.06 -32.83
N VAL A 294 15.01 27.31 -32.53
CA VAL A 294 15.01 27.86 -31.16
C VAL A 294 13.68 27.56 -30.45
N ASP A 295 12.66 27.14 -31.20
CA ASP A 295 11.33 26.81 -30.67
C ASP A 295 11.30 25.39 -30.11
N GLU A 296 11.02 25.28 -28.80
CA GLU A 296 10.73 24.05 -28.06
C GLU A 296 9.20 23.85 -27.98
N GLU A 297 8.68 22.73 -28.51
CA GLU A 297 7.25 22.39 -28.37
C GLU A 297 7.03 21.47 -27.17
N VAL A 298 6.05 21.79 -26.32
CA VAL A 298 5.64 20.92 -25.21
C VAL A 298 5.05 19.62 -25.77
N HIS A 299 5.66 18.49 -25.42
CA HIS A 299 5.13 17.17 -25.70
C HIS A 299 4.01 16.83 -24.72
N LEU A 300 2.78 16.76 -25.22
CA LEU A 300 1.63 16.34 -24.42
C LEU A 300 1.70 14.84 -24.13
N LEU A 301 1.95 14.50 -22.86
CA LEU A 301 1.87 13.13 -22.38
C LEU A 301 0.39 12.66 -22.34
N PRO A 302 0.12 11.36 -22.59
CA PRO A 302 -1.21 10.79 -22.42
C PRO A 302 -1.73 10.96 -20.99
N ALA A 303 -3.04 11.07 -20.80
CA ALA A 303 -3.66 11.18 -19.47
C ALA A 303 -3.39 9.99 -18.54
N THR A 304 -2.96 8.84 -19.10
CA THR A 304 -2.54 7.66 -18.35
C THR A 304 -1.17 7.82 -17.69
N VAL A 305 -0.39 8.84 -18.06
CA VAL A 305 0.92 9.15 -17.47
C VAL A 305 0.74 10.19 -16.37
N LEU A 306 1.04 9.80 -15.14
CA LEU A 306 0.93 10.69 -13.97
C LEU A 306 2.14 11.62 -13.90
N ALA A 307 2.02 12.79 -14.52
CA ALA A 307 3.09 13.81 -14.56
C ALA A 307 3.18 14.67 -13.29
N ASN A 308 2.40 14.38 -12.24
CA ASN A 308 2.37 15.13 -10.98
C ASN A 308 2.91 14.32 -9.79
N GLN A 309 3.77 13.33 -10.07
CA GLN A 309 4.41 12.48 -9.08
C GLN A 309 5.92 12.73 -9.03
N THR A 310 6.58 12.24 -7.99
CA THR A 310 8.04 12.31 -7.85
C THR A 310 8.80 11.50 -8.89
N ASP A 311 8.21 10.43 -9.41
CA ASP A 311 8.78 9.66 -10.50
C ASP A 311 7.85 9.75 -11.72
N LEU A 312 8.44 9.92 -12.91
CA LEU A 312 7.74 9.95 -14.19
C LEU A 312 8.00 8.65 -14.93
N ILE A 313 6.95 7.85 -15.08
CA ILE A 313 6.97 6.59 -15.83
C ILE A 313 6.24 6.78 -17.16
N ILE A 314 6.98 6.71 -18.26
CA ILE A 314 6.43 6.86 -19.61
C ILE A 314 6.39 5.48 -20.27
N PRO A 315 5.19 4.95 -20.59
CA PRO A 315 5.05 3.63 -21.20
C PRO A 315 5.73 3.51 -22.56
N PRO A 316 6.01 2.28 -23.01
CA PRO A 316 6.57 2.02 -24.32
C PRO A 316 5.76 2.70 -25.42
N MET A 317 6.45 3.11 -26.49
CA MET A 317 5.84 3.68 -27.71
C MET A 317 5.13 5.03 -27.55
N THR A 318 5.15 5.63 -26.36
CA THR A 318 4.52 6.93 -26.10
C THR A 318 5.33 8.07 -26.73
N LEU A 319 6.63 8.12 -26.48
CA LEU A 319 7.52 9.14 -27.06
C LEU A 319 7.80 8.85 -28.53
N LYS A 320 8.03 9.89 -29.34
CA LYS A 320 8.49 9.77 -30.73
C LYS A 320 10.02 9.73 -30.76
N VAL A 321 10.59 9.32 -31.88
CA VAL A 321 12.05 9.40 -32.09
C VAL A 321 12.44 10.87 -32.21
N GLY A 322 13.43 11.31 -31.43
CA GLY A 322 13.87 12.70 -31.39
C GLY A 322 14.58 13.08 -30.10
N ASN A 323 14.97 14.35 -30.00
CA ASN A 323 15.63 14.93 -28.84
C ASN A 323 14.57 15.53 -27.91
N TYR A 324 14.75 15.33 -26.62
CA TYR A 324 13.84 15.81 -25.58
C TYR A 324 14.61 16.55 -24.49
N ARG A 325 14.05 17.67 -24.07
CA ARG A 325 14.39 18.35 -22.82
C ARG A 325 13.29 18.02 -21.82
N VAL A 326 13.67 17.57 -20.64
CA VAL A 326 12.77 17.21 -19.55
C VAL A 326 12.93 18.25 -18.45
N LEU A 327 11.81 18.80 -17.99
CA LEU A 327 11.77 19.76 -16.90
C LEU A 327 10.98 19.15 -15.74
N LEU A 328 11.57 19.20 -14.56
CA LEU A 328 10.95 18.85 -13.29
C LEU A 328 10.74 20.15 -12.52
N ARG A 329 9.49 20.54 -12.31
CA ARG A 329 9.12 21.69 -11.48
C ARG A 329 8.75 21.20 -10.09
N VAL A 330 9.43 21.71 -9.08
CA VAL A 330 9.17 21.39 -7.68
C VAL A 330 8.79 22.68 -6.96
N SER A 331 7.67 22.68 -6.25
CA SER A 331 7.27 23.81 -5.42
C SER A 331 6.74 23.37 -4.07
N LEU A 332 6.95 24.21 -3.06
CA LEU A 332 6.36 24.08 -1.74
C LEU A 332 5.17 25.05 -1.66
N GLN A 333 4.01 24.54 -1.31
CA GLN A 333 2.79 25.32 -1.11
C GLN A 333 2.41 25.34 0.37
N ASP A 334 1.82 26.45 0.82
CA ASP A 334 1.23 26.55 2.15
C ASP A 334 -0.20 25.97 2.21
N GLU A 335 -0.85 26.04 3.37
CA GLU A 335 -2.23 25.55 3.58
C GLU A 335 -3.27 26.25 2.69
N ASP A 336 -2.97 27.46 2.21
CA ASP A 336 -3.83 28.26 1.32
C ASP A 336 -3.54 27.98 -0.17
N GLY A 337 -2.55 27.14 -0.48
CA GLY A 337 -2.15 26.76 -1.83
C GLY A 337 -1.19 27.74 -2.50
N ASP A 338 -0.70 28.75 -1.78
CA ASP A 338 0.24 29.73 -2.30
C ASP A 338 1.65 29.15 -2.34
N THR A 339 2.36 29.39 -3.46
CA THR A 339 3.72 28.87 -3.65
C THR A 339 4.71 29.65 -2.78
N ILE A 340 5.22 29.00 -1.75
CA ILE A 340 6.23 29.52 -0.82
C ILE A 340 7.59 29.62 -1.51
N ARG A 341 7.98 28.57 -2.23
CA ARG A 341 9.28 28.45 -2.90
C ARG A 341 9.24 27.37 -3.97
N GLY A 342 10.01 27.53 -5.05
CA GLY A 342 10.16 26.50 -6.07
C GLY A 342 11.58 26.35 -6.55
N GLU A 343 11.92 25.17 -7.03
CA GLU A 343 13.19 24.83 -7.66
C GLU A 343 12.92 23.90 -8.84
N ASP A 344 13.56 24.20 -9.96
CA ASP A 344 13.40 23.43 -11.18
C ASP A 344 14.68 22.64 -11.45
N ALA A 345 14.51 21.40 -11.90
CA ALA A 345 15.60 20.59 -12.43
C ALA A 345 15.34 20.30 -13.91
N GLU A 346 16.41 20.14 -14.68
CA GLU A 346 16.31 19.81 -16.10
C GLU A 346 17.25 18.68 -16.50
N GLY A 347 16.88 18.00 -17.57
CA GLY A 347 17.67 16.93 -18.18
C GLY A 347 17.39 16.77 -19.66
N TRP A 348 18.31 16.10 -20.34
CA TRP A 348 18.33 15.92 -21.78
C TRP A 348 18.40 14.44 -22.14
N MET A 349 17.51 14.02 -23.04
CA MET A 349 17.50 12.65 -23.55
C MET A 349 17.22 12.59 -25.05
N VAL A 350 17.65 11.51 -25.69
CA VAL A 350 17.42 11.21 -27.10
C VAL A 350 16.75 9.86 -27.21
N VAL A 351 15.59 9.84 -27.87
CA VAL A 351 14.88 8.60 -28.19
C VAL A 351 15.30 8.13 -29.57
N GLU A 352 16.01 7.00 -29.61
CA GLU A 352 16.51 6.41 -30.85
C GLU A 352 15.48 5.51 -31.54
N ARG A 353 15.80 5.12 -32.77
CA ARG A 353 14.96 4.20 -33.56
C ARG A 353 15.22 2.78 -33.07
N SER A 354 14.17 2.07 -32.65
CA SER A 354 14.23 0.64 -32.35
C SER A 354 14.88 -0.16 -33.49
N ASP A 355 15.58 -1.24 -33.19
CA ASP A 355 16.14 -2.11 -34.21
C ASP A 355 15.06 -2.77 -35.10
N LEU A 356 15.44 -3.15 -36.33
CA LEU A 356 14.60 -4.02 -37.14
C LEU A 356 14.77 -5.45 -36.66
N VAL A 357 13.68 -6.18 -36.49
CA VAL A 357 13.71 -7.62 -36.25
C VAL A 357 13.25 -8.32 -37.53
N ALA A 358 14.09 -9.19 -38.07
CA ALA A 358 13.72 -10.11 -39.13
C ALA A 358 13.36 -11.45 -38.48
N HIS A 359 12.22 -12.03 -38.85
CA HIS A 359 11.77 -13.32 -38.33
C HIS A 359 11.23 -14.18 -39.48
N ILE A 360 11.57 -15.47 -39.48
CA ILE A 360 11.00 -16.46 -40.39
C ILE A 360 10.33 -17.52 -39.52
N ASP A 361 9.03 -17.71 -39.70
CA ASP A 361 8.24 -18.65 -38.90
C ASP A 361 8.74 -20.10 -39.08
N GLY A 362 8.75 -20.84 -37.97
CA GLY A 362 9.15 -22.25 -37.92
C GLY A 362 10.62 -22.52 -37.60
N GLY A 363 11.37 -21.51 -37.14
CA GLY A 363 12.71 -21.67 -36.56
C GLY A 363 13.85 -21.49 -37.56
N SER A 364 15.10 -21.58 -37.09
CA SER A 364 16.31 -21.41 -37.91
C SER A 364 16.61 -22.61 -38.81
N GLN A 365 16.02 -23.78 -38.52
CA GLN A 365 16.08 -24.97 -39.36
C GLN A 365 14.77 -25.75 -39.29
N ARG A 366 14.35 -26.39 -40.38
CA ARG A 366 13.21 -27.33 -40.40
C ARG A 366 13.49 -28.53 -41.29
N THR A 367 12.94 -29.67 -40.90
CA THR A 367 12.89 -30.87 -41.73
C THR A 367 11.55 -30.92 -42.45
N VAL A 368 11.54 -31.05 -43.78
CA VAL A 368 10.31 -30.99 -44.59
C VAL A 368 10.25 -32.18 -45.56
N ALA A 369 9.08 -32.81 -45.64
CA ALA A 369 8.79 -33.80 -46.68
C ALA A 369 8.79 -33.16 -48.07
N ILE A 370 9.00 -33.94 -49.13
CA ILE A 370 8.95 -33.46 -50.52
C ILE A 370 7.50 -33.07 -50.90
N LYS A 371 7.14 -31.81 -50.64
CA LYS A 371 5.86 -31.19 -51.01
C LYS A 371 6.08 -29.76 -51.52
N GLU A 372 5.03 -29.18 -52.07
CA GLU A 372 5.04 -27.75 -52.41
C GLU A 372 5.23 -26.92 -51.13
N ILE A 373 6.13 -25.95 -51.17
CA ILE A 373 6.40 -25.05 -50.04
C ILE A 373 6.08 -23.63 -50.46
N THR A 374 5.26 -22.96 -49.65
CA THR A 374 4.93 -21.55 -49.82
C THR A 374 5.59 -20.76 -48.70
N CYS A 375 6.49 -19.86 -49.06
CA CYS A 375 7.00 -18.81 -48.17
C CYS A 375 6.10 -17.59 -48.34
N ASP A 376 5.24 -17.34 -47.35
CA ASP A 376 4.31 -16.22 -47.37
C ASP A 376 4.90 -14.99 -46.67
N GLY A 377 5.24 -13.96 -47.44
CA GLY A 377 5.67 -12.64 -46.94
C GLY A 377 4.55 -11.60 -46.98
N SER A 378 3.28 -12.00 -46.95
CA SER A 378 2.11 -11.11 -47.02
C SER A 378 2.03 -10.08 -45.89
N THR A 379 2.70 -10.33 -44.76
CA THR A 379 2.85 -9.40 -43.64
C THR A 379 3.87 -8.28 -43.89
N LEU A 380 4.70 -8.40 -44.94
CA LEU A 380 5.65 -7.37 -45.36
C LEU A 380 4.98 -6.37 -46.31
N SER A 381 5.48 -5.13 -46.32
CA SER A 381 4.96 -4.04 -47.18
C SER A 381 4.97 -4.37 -48.68
N ASN A 382 5.84 -5.28 -49.13
CA ASN A 382 5.95 -5.71 -50.53
C ASN A 382 5.14 -6.98 -50.86
N ARG A 383 4.38 -7.55 -49.90
CA ARG A 383 3.49 -8.71 -50.05
C ARG A 383 4.01 -9.81 -51.00
N SER A 384 5.25 -10.24 -50.81
CA SER A 384 5.89 -11.22 -51.68
C SER A 384 5.54 -12.65 -51.23
N VAL A 385 4.94 -13.45 -52.10
CA VAL A 385 4.77 -14.89 -51.90
C VAL A 385 5.75 -15.62 -52.81
N PHE A 386 6.58 -16.50 -52.25
CA PHE A 386 7.52 -17.34 -52.99
C PHE A 386 7.12 -18.80 -52.86
N VAL A 387 7.00 -19.53 -53.97
CA VAL A 387 6.54 -20.92 -53.98
C VAL A 387 7.61 -21.82 -54.60
N ILE A 388 7.93 -22.91 -53.92
CA ILE A 388 8.75 -24.01 -54.43
C ILE A 388 7.83 -25.14 -54.84
N SER A 389 7.71 -25.38 -56.15
CA SER A 389 6.84 -26.43 -56.70
C SER A 389 7.32 -27.83 -56.35
N LYS A 390 6.38 -28.76 -56.17
CA LYS A 390 6.65 -30.18 -55.94
C LYS A 390 7.53 -30.76 -57.06
N GLY A 391 8.67 -31.36 -56.71
CA GLY A 391 9.62 -31.98 -57.66
C GLY A 391 10.74 -31.06 -58.18
N SER A 392 10.86 -29.83 -57.66
CA SER A 392 11.97 -28.92 -57.98
C SER A 392 13.23 -29.12 -57.12
N VAL A 393 13.17 -30.05 -56.15
CA VAL A 393 14.21 -30.32 -55.15
C VAL A 393 14.28 -31.84 -54.95
N ASP A 394 15.46 -32.43 -55.13
CA ASP A 394 15.71 -33.87 -54.89
C ASP A 394 16.00 -34.11 -53.40
N ALA A 395 15.68 -35.28 -52.85
CA ALA A 395 16.06 -35.63 -51.47
C ALA A 395 17.21 -36.65 -51.43
N PRO A 396 18.20 -36.51 -50.52
CA PRO A 396 18.34 -35.45 -49.52
C PRO A 396 19.00 -34.17 -50.09
N GLN A 397 18.34 -33.02 -49.92
CA GLN A 397 18.89 -31.70 -50.26
C GLN A 397 18.61 -30.70 -49.14
N THR A 398 19.51 -29.73 -48.96
CA THR A 398 19.36 -28.66 -47.98
C THR A 398 19.30 -27.32 -48.72
N LEU A 399 18.30 -26.49 -48.39
CA LEU A 399 18.17 -25.12 -48.89
C LEU A 399 18.28 -24.14 -47.71
N VAL A 400 18.87 -22.97 -47.94
CA VAL A 400 18.93 -21.89 -46.94
C VAL A 400 18.18 -20.69 -47.49
N PHE A 401 17.11 -20.30 -46.81
CA PHE A 401 16.32 -19.11 -47.09
C PHE A 401 16.86 -17.96 -46.26
N GLN A 402 16.96 -16.79 -46.87
CA GLN A 402 17.39 -15.58 -46.20
C GLN A 402 16.34 -14.49 -46.41
N LEU A 403 15.71 -14.05 -45.33
CA LEU A 403 14.88 -12.86 -45.30
C LEU A 403 15.76 -11.68 -44.91
N LYS A 404 15.78 -10.63 -45.74
CA LYS A 404 16.40 -9.35 -45.41
C LYS A 404 15.30 -8.30 -45.38
N VAL A 405 15.13 -7.62 -44.25
CA VAL A 405 14.22 -6.48 -44.10
C VAL A 405 15.04 -5.20 -43.97
N GLU A 406 14.63 -4.14 -44.67
CA GLU A 406 15.33 -2.86 -44.68
C GLU A 406 14.35 -1.71 -44.49
N LYS A 407 14.72 -0.71 -43.67
CA LYS A 407 13.93 0.52 -43.47
C LYS A 407 14.86 1.70 -43.21
N GLY A 408 15.13 2.48 -44.26
CA GLY A 408 16.18 3.51 -44.24
C GLY A 408 17.56 2.82 -44.23
N ASN A 409 18.44 3.22 -43.32
CA ASN A 409 19.79 2.64 -43.18
C ASN A 409 19.85 1.39 -42.29
N ARG A 410 18.74 1.02 -41.64
CA ARG A 410 18.67 -0.19 -40.80
C ARG A 410 18.32 -1.38 -41.67
N SER A 411 18.99 -2.51 -41.44
CA SER A 411 18.67 -3.80 -42.06
C SER A 411 18.72 -4.91 -41.02
N ALA A 412 17.82 -5.87 -41.11
CA ALA A 412 17.87 -7.10 -40.34
C ALA A 412 17.78 -8.32 -41.25
N ILE A 413 18.44 -9.40 -40.86
CA ILE A 413 18.51 -10.63 -41.64
C ILE A 413 18.06 -11.79 -40.76
N ALA A 414 17.15 -12.61 -41.27
CA ALA A 414 16.82 -13.92 -40.73
C ALA A 414 17.19 -15.00 -41.75
N ARG A 415 17.64 -16.16 -41.27
CA ARG A 415 17.94 -17.32 -42.12
C ARG A 415 17.20 -18.55 -41.61
N GLN A 416 16.64 -19.33 -42.53
CA GLN A 416 16.01 -20.61 -42.23
C GLN A 416 16.56 -21.68 -43.17
N LYS A 417 17.05 -22.78 -42.59
CA LYS A 417 17.57 -23.93 -43.32
C LYS A 417 16.49 -25.01 -43.46
N LEU A 418 16.11 -25.38 -44.67
CA LEU A 418 15.17 -26.47 -44.93
C LEU A 418 15.94 -27.72 -45.37
N VAL A 419 15.76 -28.82 -44.65
CA VAL A 419 16.32 -30.14 -44.97
C VAL A 419 15.20 -31.01 -45.54
N PHE A 420 15.32 -31.36 -46.82
CA PHE A 420 14.34 -32.19 -47.53
C PHE A 420 14.66 -33.67 -47.39
N VAL A 421 13.67 -34.45 -46.98
CA VAL A 421 13.77 -35.89 -46.76
C VAL A 421 12.54 -36.61 -47.29
N ALA A 422 12.69 -37.89 -47.66
CA ALA A 422 11.59 -38.74 -48.10
C ALA A 422 10.79 -39.25 -46.88
N GLY A 423 9.45 -39.28 -46.96
CA GLY A 423 8.54 -39.75 -45.90
C GLY A 423 7.49 -38.71 -45.45
N ASN A 424 6.60 -39.07 -44.53
CA ASN A 424 5.57 -38.18 -43.96
C ASN A 424 5.90 -37.79 -42.51
N LEU A 425 7.06 -37.17 -42.33
CA LEU A 425 7.61 -36.86 -41.01
C LEU A 425 6.72 -35.88 -40.23
N PRO A 426 6.72 -35.95 -38.88
CA PRO A 426 6.15 -34.91 -38.03
C PRO A 426 6.72 -33.53 -38.36
N GLN A 427 5.86 -32.54 -38.56
CA GLN A 427 6.24 -31.16 -38.86
C GLN A 427 6.31 -30.36 -37.57
N ILE A 428 7.45 -30.47 -36.90
CA ILE A 428 7.68 -29.77 -35.64
C ILE A 428 7.93 -28.29 -35.89
N ALA A 429 7.25 -27.44 -35.13
CA ALA A 429 7.48 -26.01 -35.01
C ALA A 429 7.83 -25.67 -33.56
N VAL A 430 8.57 -24.60 -33.34
CA VAL A 430 8.85 -24.08 -32.00
C VAL A 430 8.29 -22.67 -31.90
N ARG A 431 7.48 -22.45 -30.87
CA ARG A 431 6.97 -21.14 -30.47
C ARG A 431 7.69 -20.74 -29.19
N CYS A 432 8.22 -19.52 -29.14
CA CYS A 432 8.73 -18.97 -27.90
C CYS A 432 7.60 -18.26 -27.14
N ILE A 433 7.56 -18.48 -25.82
CA ILE A 433 6.54 -17.94 -24.91
C ILE A 433 7.14 -16.81 -24.06
N GLN A 434 8.32 -17.04 -23.48
CA GLN A 434 9.00 -16.12 -22.58
C GLN A 434 10.49 -16.00 -22.91
N ASN A 435 11.05 -14.79 -22.70
CA ASN A 435 12.46 -14.46 -22.96
C ASN A 435 12.86 -14.67 -24.44
N CYS A 436 12.03 -14.21 -25.37
CA CYS A 436 12.15 -14.51 -26.81
C CYS A 436 13.10 -13.59 -27.58
N GLY A 437 13.99 -12.89 -26.88
CA GLY A 437 14.96 -11.98 -27.48
C GLY A 437 15.99 -12.72 -28.34
N SER A 438 16.61 -12.01 -29.29
CA SER A 438 17.77 -12.54 -30.02
C SER A 438 18.97 -12.78 -29.10
N TYR A 439 19.08 -12.00 -28.03
CA TYR A 439 19.90 -12.26 -26.86
C TYR A 439 18.97 -12.49 -25.65
N LEU A 440 19.26 -13.52 -24.86
CA LEU A 440 18.43 -13.88 -23.72
C LEU A 440 18.81 -13.08 -22.49
N MET A 441 17.80 -12.62 -21.75
CA MET A 441 18.00 -12.10 -20.40
C MET A 441 18.35 -13.25 -19.47
N GLN A 442 19.54 -13.20 -18.86
CA GLN A 442 20.01 -14.24 -17.95
C GLN A 442 19.23 -14.29 -16.62
N SER A 443 18.48 -13.25 -16.30
CA SER A 443 17.59 -13.17 -15.13
C SER A 443 16.16 -13.67 -15.40
N SER A 444 15.89 -14.26 -16.56
CA SER A 444 14.56 -14.75 -16.95
C SER A 444 14.64 -16.15 -17.53
N ASN A 445 13.65 -16.99 -17.23
CA ASN A 445 13.54 -18.31 -17.83
C ASN A 445 13.26 -18.21 -19.34
N LEU A 446 13.91 -19.06 -20.13
CA LEU A 446 13.54 -19.26 -21.54
C LEU A 446 12.44 -20.33 -21.60
N VAL A 447 11.27 -19.96 -22.11
CA VAL A 447 10.11 -20.86 -22.23
C VAL A 447 9.76 -21.05 -23.71
N LEU A 448 9.86 -22.29 -24.17
CA LEU A 448 9.56 -22.71 -25.54
C LEU A 448 8.47 -23.78 -25.54
N GLN A 449 7.66 -23.80 -26.60
CA GLN A 449 6.69 -24.86 -26.89
C GLN A 449 7.01 -25.45 -28.26
N ALA A 450 7.22 -26.76 -28.33
CA ALA A 450 7.23 -27.49 -29.59
C ALA A 450 5.80 -27.87 -29.98
N SER A 451 5.44 -27.83 -31.25
CA SER A 451 4.13 -28.32 -31.72
C SER A 451 4.25 -29.06 -33.03
N CYS A 452 3.43 -30.10 -33.22
CA CYS A 452 3.36 -30.82 -34.49
C CYS A 452 2.22 -30.29 -35.36
N LEU A 453 2.56 -29.69 -36.51
CA LEU A 453 1.58 -29.03 -37.38
C LEU A 453 0.76 -29.99 -38.26
N ASN A 454 1.19 -31.25 -38.41
CA ASN A 454 0.55 -32.27 -39.26
C ASN A 454 0.24 -33.58 -38.50
N CYS A 455 0.20 -33.51 -37.17
CA CYS A 455 -0.26 -34.61 -36.33
C CYS A 455 -1.73 -34.35 -35.98
N LEU A 456 -2.58 -35.38 -36.07
CA LEU A 456 -4.01 -35.25 -35.75
C LEU A 456 -4.19 -35.49 -34.25
N THR A 457 -4.41 -34.42 -33.49
CA THR A 457 -4.63 -34.48 -32.02
C THR A 457 -5.87 -35.28 -31.62
N SER A 458 -6.84 -35.46 -32.52
CA SER A 458 -8.07 -36.23 -32.30
C SER A 458 -7.95 -37.74 -32.56
N GLU A 459 -6.86 -38.22 -33.16
CA GLU A 459 -6.69 -39.65 -33.54
C GLU A 459 -5.65 -40.40 -32.69
N GLY A 460 -5.05 -39.76 -31.67
CA GLY A 460 -4.10 -40.43 -30.79
C GLY A 460 -2.69 -40.61 -31.38
N ASP A 461 -2.25 -39.70 -32.25
CA ASP A 461 -0.83 -39.61 -32.64
C ASP A 461 0.01 -39.26 -31.38
N ASP A 462 0.57 -40.27 -30.71
CA ASP A 462 1.47 -40.08 -29.58
C ASP A 462 2.84 -39.60 -30.08
N ILE A 463 3.14 -38.33 -29.85
CA ILE A 463 4.39 -37.69 -30.27
C ILE A 463 5.33 -37.63 -29.08
N SER A 464 6.46 -38.32 -29.20
CA SER A 464 7.56 -38.19 -28.23
C SER A 464 8.46 -37.02 -28.60
N TYR A 465 8.55 -36.04 -27.70
CA TYR A 465 9.41 -34.86 -27.87
C TYR A 465 10.81 -35.07 -27.28
N SER A 466 11.82 -34.43 -27.87
CA SER A 466 13.17 -34.40 -27.30
C SER A 466 13.93 -33.13 -27.71
N TRP A 467 14.58 -32.51 -26.72
CA TRP A 467 15.34 -31.27 -26.84
C TRP A 467 16.85 -31.50 -26.68
N LYS A 468 17.65 -30.75 -27.46
CA LYS A 468 19.12 -30.73 -27.37
C LYS A 468 19.66 -29.33 -27.57
N ILE A 469 20.67 -28.96 -26.80
CA ILE A 469 21.36 -27.67 -26.92
C ILE A 469 22.72 -27.81 -27.63
N TYR A 470 23.01 -26.85 -28.51
CA TYR A 470 24.25 -26.75 -29.27
C TYR A 470 24.79 -25.33 -29.21
N ARG A 471 26.11 -25.18 -29.07
CA ARG A 471 26.80 -23.91 -29.29
C ARG A 471 27.12 -23.78 -30.77
N GLN A 472 26.79 -22.64 -31.37
CA GLN A 472 27.15 -22.37 -32.75
C GLN A 472 28.67 -22.13 -32.85
N GLY A 473 29.33 -22.81 -33.79
CA GLY A 473 30.74 -22.58 -34.11
C GLY A 473 30.89 -21.93 -35.48
N GLU A 474 32.12 -21.68 -35.92
CA GLU A 474 32.40 -21.13 -37.27
C GLU A 474 31.86 -22.01 -38.42
N ASN A 475 31.69 -23.32 -38.17
CA ASN A 475 31.09 -24.27 -39.10
C ASN A 475 29.60 -24.53 -38.79
N ALA A 476 28.78 -24.70 -39.82
CA ALA A 476 27.31 -24.83 -39.77
C ALA A 476 26.74 -26.03 -38.96
N ALA A 477 27.57 -26.88 -38.34
CA ALA A 477 27.12 -28.07 -37.60
C ALA A 477 27.03 -27.86 -36.08
N GLY A 478 27.53 -26.75 -35.54
CA GLY A 478 27.55 -26.49 -34.09
C GLY A 478 28.33 -27.53 -33.27
N LYS A 479 28.58 -27.24 -31.99
CA LYS A 479 29.13 -28.20 -31.02
C LYS A 479 28.05 -28.48 -29.97
N ARG A 480 27.60 -29.74 -29.88
CA ARG A 480 26.62 -30.15 -28.86
C ARG A 480 27.17 -29.87 -27.46
N VAL A 481 26.36 -29.23 -26.61
CA VAL A 481 26.67 -29.09 -25.19
C VAL A 481 26.37 -30.44 -24.52
N ARG A 482 27.39 -31.28 -24.39
CA ARG A 482 27.21 -32.70 -24.00
C ARG A 482 26.88 -32.89 -22.53
N ASN A 483 27.30 -31.97 -21.66
CA ASN A 483 27.14 -32.05 -20.20
C ASN A 483 26.14 -30.99 -19.69
N PHE A 484 25.14 -30.64 -20.48
CA PHE A 484 24.05 -29.80 -19.98
C PHE A 484 23.18 -30.64 -19.04
N ASP A 485 23.21 -30.33 -17.75
CA ASP A 485 22.39 -31.02 -16.74
C ASP A 485 20.93 -30.59 -16.87
N TRP A 486 20.12 -31.41 -17.51
CA TRP A 486 18.69 -31.09 -17.72
C TRP A 486 17.86 -31.20 -16.44
N GLU A 487 18.32 -31.89 -15.40
CA GLU A 487 17.56 -32.03 -14.15
C GLU A 487 17.71 -30.79 -13.28
N GLU A 488 18.92 -30.21 -13.26
CA GLU A 488 19.23 -28.98 -12.54
C GLU A 488 18.82 -27.74 -13.34
N ASN A 489 19.13 -27.68 -14.64
CA ASN A 489 19.01 -26.48 -15.47
C ASN A 489 17.67 -26.31 -16.19
N SER A 490 16.78 -27.30 -16.13
CA SER A 490 15.44 -27.23 -16.71
C SER A 490 14.37 -27.69 -15.72
N SER A 491 13.24 -26.99 -15.67
CA SER A 491 12.11 -27.37 -14.81
C SER A 491 11.14 -28.36 -15.48
N THR A 492 11.19 -28.51 -16.80
CA THR A 492 10.42 -29.50 -17.59
C THR A 492 11.29 -30.69 -18.05
N GLY A 493 12.61 -30.60 -17.89
CA GLY A 493 13.56 -31.54 -18.48
C GLY A 493 13.59 -31.42 -20.02
N ARG A 494 14.05 -32.48 -20.69
CA ARG A 494 14.33 -32.45 -22.14
C ARG A 494 13.35 -33.22 -23.03
N ASN A 495 12.37 -33.93 -22.48
CA ASN A 495 11.54 -34.87 -23.24
C ASN A 495 10.05 -34.46 -23.28
N GLN A 496 9.75 -33.19 -23.04
CA GLN A 496 8.40 -32.65 -23.00
C GLN A 496 8.13 -31.74 -24.21
N GLU A 497 6.85 -31.51 -24.50
CA GLU A 497 6.40 -30.53 -25.51
C GLU A 497 6.93 -29.12 -25.17
N TYR A 498 6.78 -28.75 -23.90
CA TYR A 498 7.28 -27.51 -23.34
C TYR A 498 8.72 -27.69 -22.85
N LEU A 499 9.55 -26.68 -23.10
CA LEU A 499 10.89 -26.59 -22.55
C LEU A 499 11.03 -25.29 -21.77
N VAL A 500 11.36 -25.42 -20.48
CA VAL A 500 11.76 -24.32 -19.63
C VAL A 500 13.23 -24.47 -19.27
N ILE A 501 14.07 -23.55 -19.73
CA ILE A 501 15.46 -23.41 -19.26
C ILE A 501 15.50 -22.31 -18.21
N LYS A 502 16.03 -22.62 -17.03
CA LYS A 502 16.11 -21.67 -15.92
C LYS A 502 17.08 -20.53 -16.24
N GLY A 503 16.79 -19.31 -15.82
CA GLY A 503 17.66 -18.16 -16.03
C GLY A 503 19.10 -18.39 -15.54
N GLN A 504 19.27 -18.98 -14.35
CA GLN A 504 20.57 -19.36 -13.80
C GLN A 504 21.41 -20.26 -14.72
N ALA A 505 20.78 -21.15 -15.50
CA ALA A 505 21.48 -22.00 -16.45
C ALA A 505 22.03 -21.21 -17.65
N LEU A 506 21.39 -20.08 -17.99
CA LEU A 506 21.85 -19.18 -19.05
C LEU A 506 23.09 -18.38 -18.61
N VAL A 507 23.23 -18.11 -17.31
CA VAL A 507 24.42 -17.46 -16.73
C VAL A 507 25.66 -18.36 -16.87
N GLU A 508 25.48 -19.68 -16.76
CA GLU A 508 26.57 -20.65 -16.88
C GLU A 508 27.03 -20.89 -18.33
N LEU A 509 26.25 -20.43 -19.31
CA LEU A 509 26.63 -20.52 -20.71
C LEU A 509 27.66 -19.43 -21.05
N GLU A 510 28.77 -19.83 -21.68
CA GLU A 510 29.72 -18.87 -22.24
C GLU A 510 29.06 -17.98 -23.30
N ALA A 511 29.52 -16.74 -23.42
CA ALA A 511 29.04 -15.83 -24.45
C ALA A 511 29.16 -16.43 -25.87
N GLY A 512 28.18 -16.08 -26.70
CA GLY A 512 28.07 -16.53 -28.09
C GLY A 512 26.68 -17.00 -28.48
N MET A 513 26.56 -17.50 -29.70
CA MET A 513 25.30 -17.98 -30.27
C MET A 513 25.08 -19.46 -29.97
N TYR A 514 23.84 -19.81 -29.65
CA TYR A 514 23.37 -21.16 -29.36
C TYR A 514 22.12 -21.46 -30.18
N TYR A 515 21.83 -22.75 -30.32
CA TYR A 515 20.52 -23.19 -30.78
C TYR A 515 20.04 -24.43 -30.04
N LEU A 516 18.72 -24.50 -29.85
CA LEU A 516 17.99 -25.64 -29.31
C LEU A 516 17.34 -26.40 -30.46
N GLU A 517 17.71 -27.67 -30.63
CA GLU A 517 17.05 -28.61 -31.54
C GLU A 517 15.86 -29.24 -30.81
N ALA A 518 14.65 -28.96 -31.28
CA ALA A 518 13.45 -29.69 -30.91
C ALA A 518 13.22 -30.82 -31.91
N SER A 519 12.91 -32.01 -31.41
CA SER A 519 12.53 -33.16 -32.22
C SER A 519 11.23 -33.76 -31.72
N GLY A 520 10.42 -34.27 -32.64
CA GLY A 520 9.17 -34.96 -32.35
C GLY A 520 9.12 -36.23 -33.18
N THR A 521 8.89 -37.37 -32.53
CA THR A 521 8.90 -38.68 -33.16
C THR A 521 7.54 -39.32 -33.09
N ARG A 522 7.01 -39.71 -34.26
CA ARG A 522 5.81 -40.53 -34.43
C ARG A 522 6.25 -41.89 -34.95
N GLU A 523 6.00 -42.95 -34.19
CA GLU A 523 6.48 -44.31 -34.50
C GLU A 523 8.00 -44.38 -34.73
N LEU A 524 8.46 -44.38 -36.00
CA LEU A 524 9.88 -44.42 -36.39
C LEU A 524 10.32 -43.16 -37.16
N GLU A 525 9.42 -42.20 -37.36
CA GLU A 525 9.66 -40.98 -38.13
C GLU A 525 9.88 -39.78 -37.22
N THR A 526 11.04 -39.12 -37.34
CA THR A 526 11.40 -37.96 -36.50
C THR A 526 11.46 -36.67 -37.32
N GLY A 527 10.63 -35.71 -36.93
CA GLY A 527 10.73 -34.31 -37.34
C GLY A 527 11.70 -33.52 -36.47
N ARG A 528 12.37 -32.51 -37.04
CA ARG A 528 13.29 -31.62 -36.31
C ARG A 528 13.11 -30.16 -36.70
N THR A 529 13.26 -29.28 -35.72
CA THR A 529 13.35 -27.82 -35.88
C THR A 529 14.36 -27.23 -34.88
N GLU A 530 14.84 -26.02 -35.14
CA GLU A 530 15.83 -25.34 -34.29
C GLU A 530 15.36 -23.94 -33.88
N TYR A 531 15.64 -23.56 -32.62
CA TYR A 531 15.45 -22.22 -32.08
C TYR A 531 16.81 -21.62 -31.70
N SER A 532 17.18 -20.47 -32.27
CA SER A 532 18.49 -19.84 -32.06
C SER A 532 18.40 -18.65 -31.13
N PHE A 533 19.43 -18.45 -30.30
CA PHE A 533 19.55 -17.33 -29.36
C PHE A 533 21.02 -17.00 -29.07
N GLY A 534 21.28 -15.81 -28.54
CA GLY A 534 22.60 -15.33 -28.13
C GLY A 534 22.70 -15.16 -26.62
N ILE A 535 23.91 -15.34 -26.09
CA ILE A 535 24.30 -14.99 -24.72
C ILE A 535 25.36 -13.89 -24.82
N SER A 536 25.10 -12.74 -24.19
CA SER A 536 26.05 -11.61 -24.12
C SER A 536 27.08 -11.85 -23.01
N THR A 537 28.20 -11.13 -23.07
CA THR A 537 29.14 -11.03 -21.96
C THR A 537 28.62 -10.03 -20.93
N PRO A 538 28.61 -10.35 -19.62
CA PRO A 538 28.24 -9.38 -18.61
C PRO A 538 29.30 -8.25 -18.51
N PRO A 539 28.92 -7.05 -18.02
CA PRO A 539 29.88 -5.99 -17.76
C PRO A 539 31.01 -6.46 -16.84
N ALA A 540 32.25 -6.15 -17.19
CA ALA A 540 33.43 -6.69 -16.50
C ALA A 540 34.44 -5.61 -16.09
N ASN A 541 35.47 -6.02 -15.33
CA ASN A 541 36.64 -5.23 -14.91
C ASN A 541 36.38 -4.04 -13.95
N GLY A 542 35.14 -3.80 -13.55
CA GLY A 542 34.79 -2.77 -12.57
C GLY A 542 34.77 -3.23 -11.12
N SER A 543 34.58 -2.28 -10.21
CA SER A 543 34.37 -2.53 -8.78
C SER A 543 33.45 -1.49 -8.17
N CYS A 544 32.70 -1.88 -7.13
CA CYS A 544 31.87 -0.97 -6.35
C CYS A 544 32.46 -0.73 -4.96
N ARG A 545 32.18 0.44 -4.37
CA ARG A 545 32.50 0.78 -2.99
C ARG A 545 31.34 1.52 -2.33
N VAL A 546 31.15 1.29 -1.04
CA VAL A 546 30.15 1.99 -0.22
C VAL A 546 30.81 3.02 0.70
N SER A 547 30.18 4.17 0.86
CA SER A 547 30.64 5.26 1.72
C SER A 547 29.47 5.93 2.47
N PRO A 548 29.60 6.18 3.79
CA PRO A 548 30.66 5.70 4.67
C PRO A 548 30.59 4.17 4.88
N ARG A 549 31.65 3.54 5.40
CA ARG A 549 31.63 2.08 5.69
C ARG A 549 30.95 1.72 7.02
N ASN A 550 30.73 2.74 7.85
CA ASN A 550 30.17 2.61 9.19
C ASN A 550 29.13 3.73 9.37
N GLY A 551 28.04 3.44 10.09
CA GLY A 551 27.05 4.43 10.43
C GLY A 551 26.09 3.95 11.51
N THR A 552 25.07 4.77 11.75
CA THR A 552 23.97 4.52 12.69
C THR A 552 22.66 4.47 11.92
N VAL A 553 21.80 3.50 12.26
CA VAL A 553 20.48 3.32 11.66
C VAL A 553 19.65 4.62 11.77
N LEU A 554 18.88 4.97 10.73
CA LEU A 554 18.10 6.22 10.58
C LEU A 554 18.87 7.55 10.61
N GLU A 555 20.16 7.58 10.96
CA GLU A 555 20.96 8.81 11.03
C GLU A 555 21.96 8.92 9.87
N THR A 556 22.60 7.81 9.49
CA THR A 556 23.65 7.82 8.47
C THR A 556 23.08 7.50 7.09
N ARG A 557 23.38 8.36 6.12
CA ARG A 557 23.10 8.11 4.70
C ARG A 557 24.32 7.47 4.04
N PHE A 558 24.06 6.47 3.21
CA PHE A 558 25.06 5.70 2.48
C PHE A 558 24.95 5.94 0.98
N THR A 559 26.07 5.83 0.27
CA THR A 559 26.16 5.89 -1.18
C THR A 559 27.02 4.75 -1.70
N VAL A 560 26.67 4.22 -2.86
CA VAL A 560 27.46 3.22 -3.58
C VAL A 560 28.03 3.88 -4.83
N LEU A 561 29.33 3.72 -5.05
CA LEU A 561 30.03 4.21 -6.22
C LEU A 561 30.70 3.02 -6.93
N CYS A 562 30.34 2.82 -8.19
CA CYS A 562 30.87 1.77 -9.07
C CYS A 562 31.72 2.40 -10.18
N GLU A 563 32.94 1.89 -10.37
CA GLU A 563 33.90 2.43 -11.34
C GLU A 563 34.55 1.30 -12.15
N GLY A 564 34.85 1.56 -13.42
CA GLY A 564 35.65 0.67 -14.26
C GLY A 564 34.90 -0.48 -14.95
N TYR A 565 33.57 -0.54 -14.85
CA TYR A 565 32.78 -1.50 -15.63
C TYR A 565 32.79 -1.12 -17.11
N VAL A 566 33.06 -2.11 -17.97
CA VAL A 566 33.06 -1.97 -19.43
C VAL A 566 32.16 -3.04 -20.02
N ASP A 567 31.37 -2.65 -21.01
CA ASP A 567 30.56 -3.53 -21.85
C ASP A 567 31.08 -3.46 -23.30
N ASP A 568 31.01 -4.58 -24.03
CA ASP A 568 31.71 -4.81 -25.32
C ASP A 568 31.32 -3.78 -26.40
N ASP A 569 30.11 -3.20 -26.28
CA ASP A 569 29.55 -2.22 -27.22
C ASP A 569 29.43 -0.79 -26.64
N HIS A 570 30.03 -0.50 -25.48
CA HIS A 570 29.89 0.79 -24.76
C HIS A 570 28.42 1.20 -24.49
N GLN A 571 27.53 0.22 -24.32
CA GLN A 571 26.12 0.48 -24.04
C GLN A 571 25.91 0.94 -22.59
N PRO A 572 24.79 1.64 -22.30
CA PRO A 572 24.50 2.10 -20.94
C PRO A 572 24.35 0.93 -19.96
N ILE A 573 25.08 1.01 -18.84
CA ILE A 573 25.04 0.02 -17.75
C ILE A 573 24.05 0.49 -16.69
N SER A 574 23.31 -0.44 -16.10
CA SER A 574 22.41 -0.20 -14.97
C SER A 574 22.94 -0.84 -13.68
N TYR A 575 22.58 -0.26 -12.55
CA TYR A 575 23.01 -0.67 -11.23
C TYR A 575 21.80 -0.86 -10.31
N SER A 576 21.80 -1.92 -9.53
CA SER A 576 20.81 -2.16 -8.47
C SER A 576 21.51 -2.60 -7.20
N VAL A 577 21.18 -1.99 -6.08
CA VAL A 577 21.75 -2.32 -4.77
C VAL A 577 20.71 -3.10 -3.98
N TYR A 578 21.09 -4.29 -3.53
CA TYR A 578 20.28 -5.15 -2.68
C TYR A 578 20.91 -5.26 -1.29
N ARG A 579 20.09 -5.37 -0.26
CA ARG A 579 20.48 -5.90 1.04
C ARG A 579 20.28 -7.41 1.01
N THR A 580 21.28 -8.17 1.41
CA THR A 580 21.14 -9.62 1.60
C THR A 580 20.95 -9.93 3.09
N ASP A 581 19.92 -10.70 3.43
CA ASP A 581 19.68 -11.18 4.81
C ASP A 581 20.43 -12.50 5.11
N PHE A 582 20.21 -13.06 6.31
CA PHE A 582 20.87 -14.30 6.74
C PHE A 582 20.35 -15.56 6.04
N ASN A 583 19.12 -15.50 5.52
CA ASN A 583 18.50 -16.59 4.76
C ASN A 583 18.88 -16.50 3.27
N GLY A 584 19.67 -15.49 2.89
CA GLY A 584 20.14 -15.27 1.52
C GLY A 584 19.15 -14.54 0.62
N PHE A 585 18.08 -13.97 1.19
CA PHE A 585 17.12 -13.17 0.43
C PHE A 585 17.66 -11.76 0.18
N ASP A 586 17.54 -11.33 -1.07
CA ASP A 586 17.96 -10.00 -1.52
C ASP A 586 16.76 -9.04 -1.56
N THR A 587 16.76 -8.02 -0.72
CA THR A 587 15.80 -6.91 -0.74
C THR A 587 16.36 -5.75 -1.55
N LEU A 588 15.63 -5.31 -2.58
CA LEU A 588 16.01 -4.17 -3.41
C LEU A 588 16.00 -2.88 -2.58
N ILE A 589 17.14 -2.19 -2.50
CA ILE A 589 17.27 -0.87 -1.87
C ILE A 589 17.00 0.23 -2.90
N SER A 590 17.69 0.17 -4.04
CA SER A 590 17.66 1.22 -5.06
C SER A 590 18.16 0.71 -6.42
N SER A 591 17.63 1.26 -7.51
CA SER A 591 18.06 1.03 -8.89
C SER A 591 18.38 2.36 -9.58
N TYR A 592 19.46 2.43 -10.36
CA TYR A 592 19.97 3.66 -10.97
C TYR A 592 20.87 3.38 -12.18
N LYS A 593 21.03 4.34 -13.10
CA LYS A 593 21.90 4.21 -14.30
C LYS A 593 23.25 4.92 -14.19
N SER A 594 23.42 5.76 -13.16
CA SER A 594 24.68 6.47 -12.91
C SER A 594 25.71 5.58 -12.21
N ALA A 595 27.00 5.90 -12.34
CA ALA A 595 28.05 5.21 -11.60
C ALA A 595 27.92 5.35 -10.06
N SER A 596 27.28 6.43 -9.59
CA SER A 596 26.98 6.67 -8.17
C SER A 596 25.49 6.51 -7.90
N SER A 597 25.15 5.82 -6.82
CA SER A 597 23.78 5.73 -6.32
C SER A 597 23.30 7.05 -5.73
N PRO A 598 21.98 7.29 -5.67
CA PRO A 598 21.38 8.21 -4.70
C PRO A 598 21.76 7.81 -3.27
N SER A 599 21.65 8.75 -2.33
CA SER A 599 21.90 8.45 -0.91
C SER A 599 20.71 7.69 -0.31
N PHE A 600 20.98 6.63 0.46
CA PHE A 600 19.93 5.80 1.08
C PHE A 600 20.25 5.46 2.54
N TYR A 601 19.23 5.05 3.30
CA TYR A 601 19.39 4.52 4.65
C TYR A 601 19.57 3.01 4.62
N LEU A 602 20.31 2.49 5.61
CA LEU A 602 20.45 1.06 5.83
C LEU A 602 19.82 0.66 7.16
N PRO A 603 19.18 -0.53 7.21
CA PRO A 603 18.62 -1.04 8.44
C PRO A 603 19.69 -1.42 9.47
N LEU A 604 19.26 -1.67 10.70
CA LEU A 604 20.13 -2.11 11.78
C LEU A 604 20.83 -3.42 11.40
N GLY A 605 22.16 -3.46 11.56
CA GLY A 605 22.92 -4.69 11.39
C GLY A 605 22.70 -5.63 12.58
N ASN A 606 22.68 -6.93 12.34
CA ASN A 606 22.50 -7.91 13.42
C ASN A 606 23.75 -7.95 14.32
N GLU A 607 23.54 -7.83 15.63
CA GLU A 607 24.59 -7.83 16.64
C GLU A 607 25.44 -9.11 16.61
N SER A 608 24.81 -10.28 16.37
CA SER A 608 25.50 -11.57 16.27
C SER A 608 26.54 -11.60 15.14
N ASN A 609 26.36 -10.76 14.11
CA ASN A 609 27.31 -10.57 13.02
C ASN A 609 28.07 -9.24 13.13
N SER A 610 28.35 -8.80 14.36
CA SER A 610 29.09 -7.54 14.62
C SER A 610 28.46 -6.29 14.00
N PHE A 611 27.12 -6.27 13.86
CA PHE A 611 26.34 -5.22 13.21
C PHE A 611 26.64 -5.04 11.71
N ILE A 612 27.06 -6.11 11.02
CA ILE A 612 27.35 -6.07 9.58
C ILE A 612 26.07 -6.29 8.76
N VAL A 613 25.83 -5.38 7.81
CA VAL A 613 24.85 -5.48 6.74
C VAL A 613 25.59 -5.84 5.44
N LEU A 614 25.17 -6.92 4.78
CA LEU A 614 25.70 -7.33 3.48
C LEU A 614 24.91 -6.66 2.36
N LEU A 615 25.61 -6.00 1.46
CA LEU A 615 25.05 -5.42 0.24
C LEU A 615 25.54 -6.20 -0.97
N ARG A 616 24.64 -6.42 -1.92
CA ARG A 616 24.94 -7.01 -3.22
C ARG A 616 24.56 -6.01 -4.31
N VAL A 617 25.56 -5.52 -5.03
CA VAL A 617 25.37 -4.57 -6.14
C VAL A 617 25.33 -5.38 -7.44
N LYS A 618 24.18 -5.39 -8.10
CA LYS A 618 23.98 -5.97 -9.44
C LYS A 618 24.32 -4.90 -10.48
N VAL A 619 25.18 -5.23 -11.42
CA VAL A 619 25.61 -4.35 -12.52
C VAL A 619 25.24 -5.03 -13.83
N SER A 620 24.32 -4.47 -14.60
CA SER A 620 23.69 -5.14 -15.74
C SER A 620 23.87 -4.35 -17.04
N ASP A 621 24.13 -5.06 -18.14
CA ASP A 621 24.07 -4.51 -19.50
C ASP A 621 22.61 -4.29 -19.95
N VAL A 622 22.44 -3.78 -21.18
CA VAL A 622 21.10 -3.56 -21.78
C VAL A 622 20.33 -4.85 -22.06
N TYR A 623 20.99 -6.00 -22.09
CA TYR A 623 20.41 -7.31 -22.33
C TYR A 623 20.15 -8.08 -21.01
N GLY A 624 20.42 -7.45 -19.86
CA GLY A 624 20.23 -8.03 -18.53
C GLY A 624 21.35 -8.97 -18.08
N CYS A 625 22.44 -9.12 -18.83
CA CYS A 625 23.61 -9.87 -18.38
C CYS A 625 24.30 -9.10 -17.26
N SER A 626 24.51 -9.77 -16.13
CA SER A 626 24.81 -9.10 -14.87
C SER A 626 26.07 -9.61 -14.22
N THR A 627 26.82 -8.72 -13.58
CA THR A 627 27.87 -9.06 -12.63
C THR A 627 27.52 -8.52 -11.24
N TYR A 628 28.08 -9.13 -10.20
CA TYR A 628 27.75 -8.79 -8.82
C TYR A 628 29.00 -8.34 -8.05
N SER A 629 28.86 -7.25 -7.30
CA SER A 629 29.86 -6.79 -6.34
C SER A 629 29.29 -6.85 -4.92
N SER A 630 29.92 -7.61 -4.04
CA SER A 630 29.53 -7.69 -2.63
C SER A 630 30.23 -6.63 -1.79
N LEU A 631 29.48 -5.91 -0.97
CA LEU A 631 29.97 -4.88 -0.05
C LEU A 631 29.47 -5.18 1.36
N SER A 632 30.21 -4.74 2.38
CA SER A 632 29.82 -4.89 3.79
C SER A 632 29.84 -3.55 4.48
N VAL A 633 28.78 -3.23 5.22
CA VAL A 633 28.65 -1.98 5.98
C VAL A 633 28.33 -2.30 7.43
N LYS A 634 28.94 -1.57 8.38
CA LYS A 634 28.58 -1.69 9.80
C LYS A 634 27.53 -0.64 10.17
N VAL A 635 26.34 -1.08 10.60
CA VAL A 635 25.23 -0.18 10.96
C VAL A 635 24.82 -0.42 12.41
N LEU A 636 25.12 0.55 13.27
CA LEU A 636 24.89 0.48 14.71
C LEU A 636 23.47 0.92 15.11
N PRO A 637 22.99 0.50 16.30
CA PRO A 637 21.74 0.98 16.88
C PRO A 637 21.76 2.50 17.11
N ILE A 638 20.60 3.12 16.94
CA ILE A 638 20.38 4.53 17.24
C ILE A 638 20.29 4.73 18.77
N LEU A 639 20.85 5.83 19.28
CA LEU A 639 20.83 6.13 20.71
C LEU A 639 19.63 7.00 21.09
N ALA A 640 19.17 6.91 22.34
CA ALA A 640 18.23 7.88 22.89
C ALA A 640 18.85 9.29 22.96
N LEU A 641 18.04 10.33 22.78
CA LEU A 641 18.48 11.73 22.98
C LEU A 641 18.39 12.09 24.46
N SER A 642 19.17 13.09 24.90
CA SER A 642 19.16 13.53 26.30
C SER A 642 17.77 13.99 26.72
N GLY A 643 17.18 13.31 27.71
CA GLY A 643 15.85 13.63 28.24
C GLY A 643 14.67 13.01 27.48
N GLN A 644 14.92 12.10 26.52
CA GLN A 644 13.90 11.38 25.77
C GLN A 644 14.20 9.87 25.78
N THR A 645 13.19 9.01 25.85
CA THR A 645 13.40 7.56 25.67
C THR A 645 13.63 7.21 24.19
N LEU A 646 14.18 6.01 23.92
CA LEU A 646 14.31 5.54 22.53
C LEU A 646 12.92 5.38 21.88
N GLY A 647 11.94 4.85 22.61
CA GLY A 647 10.55 4.73 22.15
C GLY A 647 9.94 6.07 21.73
N GLU A 648 10.02 7.09 22.59
CA GLU A 648 9.53 8.44 22.27
C GLU A 648 10.23 9.03 21.03
N ARG A 649 11.54 8.78 20.89
CA ARG A 649 12.30 9.25 19.71
C ARG A 649 11.75 8.62 18.43
N LEU A 650 11.46 7.31 18.46
CA LEU A 650 10.91 6.60 17.30
C LEU A 650 9.47 7.04 16.99
N VAL A 651 8.62 7.24 18.00
CA VAL A 651 7.25 7.75 17.82
C VAL A 651 7.24 9.13 17.15
N ASN A 652 8.17 10.01 17.52
CA ASN A 652 8.29 11.32 16.85
C ASN A 652 8.73 11.18 15.38
N LEU A 653 9.58 10.21 15.06
CA LEU A 653 10.02 9.94 13.69
C LEU A 653 8.90 9.31 12.84
N THR A 654 8.05 8.45 13.42
CA THR A 654 6.90 7.82 12.73
C THR A 654 5.72 8.75 12.52
N SER A 655 5.65 9.89 13.22
CA SER A 655 4.51 10.81 13.14
C SER A 655 4.17 11.16 11.69
N THR A 656 2.92 10.93 11.30
CA THR A 656 2.45 11.14 9.92
C THR A 656 2.13 12.60 9.60
N SER A 657 2.02 13.47 10.61
CA SER A 657 1.79 14.92 10.43
C SER A 657 3.10 15.71 10.41
N THR A 658 4.00 15.41 11.34
CA THR A 658 5.20 16.23 11.61
C THR A 658 6.51 15.44 11.61
N GLY A 659 6.42 14.11 11.59
CA GLY A 659 7.58 13.22 11.64
C GLY A 659 8.26 13.08 10.29
N MET A 660 9.47 12.52 10.32
CA MET A 660 10.23 12.24 9.10
C MET A 660 9.46 11.32 8.16
N LEU A 661 8.72 10.34 8.68
CA LEU A 661 7.86 9.48 7.88
C LEU A 661 6.75 10.29 7.18
N GLY A 662 6.03 11.14 7.92
CA GLY A 662 5.00 12.02 7.36
C GLY A 662 5.54 12.85 6.18
N ASN A 663 6.70 13.47 6.35
CA ASN A 663 7.36 14.26 5.31
C ASN A 663 7.73 13.43 4.06
N LEU A 664 8.18 12.19 4.22
CA LEU A 664 8.50 11.30 3.09
C LEU A 664 7.24 10.88 2.33
N LEU A 665 6.14 10.65 3.05
CA LEU A 665 4.85 10.29 2.45
C LEU A 665 4.23 11.48 1.72
N THR A 666 4.22 12.68 2.31
CA THR A 666 3.68 13.90 1.67
C THR A 666 4.51 14.37 0.48
N SER A 667 5.83 14.18 0.53
CA SER A 667 6.72 14.44 -0.59
C SER A 667 6.65 13.39 -1.70
N GLY A 668 5.92 12.28 -1.52
CA GLY A 668 5.84 11.20 -2.49
C GLY A 668 7.13 10.38 -2.65
N ASN A 669 8.09 10.49 -1.73
CA ASN A 669 9.34 9.73 -1.78
C ASN A 669 9.15 8.33 -1.18
N ARG A 670 8.49 7.45 -1.96
CA ARG A 670 8.12 6.09 -1.56
C ARG A 670 9.32 5.20 -1.22
N GLU A 671 10.39 5.30 -2.02
CA GLU A 671 11.61 4.52 -1.82
C GLU A 671 12.25 4.85 -0.46
N ALA A 672 12.44 6.13 -0.14
CA ALA A 672 12.99 6.54 1.15
C ALA A 672 12.04 6.23 2.32
N ALA A 673 10.71 6.37 2.12
CA ALA A 673 9.72 5.97 3.12
C ALA A 673 9.83 4.48 3.46
N ASN A 674 9.90 3.61 2.44
CA ASN A 674 10.10 2.17 2.62
C ASN A 674 11.43 1.85 3.32
N GLN A 675 12.54 2.48 2.92
CA GLN A 675 13.84 2.29 3.58
C GLN A 675 13.82 2.69 5.06
N MET A 676 13.11 3.77 5.40
CA MET A 676 12.90 4.20 6.78
C MET A 676 12.05 3.18 7.55
N MET A 677 10.94 2.70 6.98
CA MET A 677 10.09 1.67 7.59
C MET A 677 10.85 0.36 7.84
N VAL A 678 11.64 -0.11 6.86
CA VAL A 678 12.52 -1.28 7.01
C VAL A 678 13.52 -1.06 8.15
N SER A 679 14.14 0.12 8.21
CA SER A 679 15.09 0.45 9.28
C SER A 679 14.42 0.43 10.65
N MET A 680 13.22 0.98 10.78
CA MET A 680 12.43 0.97 12.02
C MET A 680 12.01 -0.44 12.40
N ALA A 681 11.51 -1.23 11.45
CA ALA A 681 11.14 -2.63 11.67
C ALA A 681 12.31 -3.42 12.26
N THR A 682 13.53 -3.25 11.73
CA THR A 682 14.71 -3.95 12.28
C THR A 682 15.08 -3.53 13.70
N ILE A 683 14.83 -2.28 14.10
CA ILE A 683 15.03 -1.83 15.50
C ILE A 683 13.98 -2.49 16.39
N LEU A 684 12.70 -2.47 15.98
CA LEU A 684 11.60 -3.03 16.76
C LEU A 684 11.73 -4.54 16.91
N ASN A 685 12.18 -5.24 15.87
CA ASN A 685 12.40 -6.69 15.91
C ASN A 685 13.60 -7.03 16.81
N ASP A 686 14.70 -6.26 16.79
CA ASP A 686 15.83 -6.47 17.72
C ASP A 686 15.41 -6.32 19.20
N VAL A 687 14.63 -5.28 19.51
CA VAL A 687 14.11 -5.07 20.87
C VAL A 687 13.12 -6.16 21.28
N SER A 688 12.23 -6.58 20.38
CA SER A 688 11.27 -7.66 20.61
C SER A 688 11.97 -9.01 20.85
N LEU A 689 12.96 -9.35 20.01
CA LEU A 689 13.75 -10.59 20.13
C LEU A 689 14.53 -10.68 21.45
N LYS A 690 14.97 -9.54 22.01
CA LYS A 690 15.71 -9.47 23.27
C LYS A 690 14.82 -9.35 24.50
N ASP A 691 13.51 -9.16 24.30
CA ASP A 691 12.55 -8.80 25.36
C ASP A 691 13.02 -7.57 26.18
N ASP A 692 13.61 -6.58 25.51
CA ASP A 692 14.17 -5.38 26.14
C ASP A 692 13.10 -4.29 26.30
N SER A 693 12.14 -4.55 27.19
CA SER A 693 11.03 -3.63 27.50
C SER A 693 11.50 -2.28 28.06
N ASP A 694 12.71 -2.22 28.62
CA ASP A 694 13.30 -0.99 29.16
C ASP A 694 13.75 -0.04 28.04
N ALA A 695 14.20 -0.58 26.90
CA ALA A 695 14.56 0.23 25.73
C ALA A 695 13.33 0.82 25.03
N ILE A 696 12.33 -0.01 24.74
CA ILE A 696 11.04 0.38 24.16
C ILE A 696 9.98 -0.58 24.72
N ASP A 697 8.96 -0.06 25.40
CA ASP A 697 7.88 -0.89 25.94
C ASP A 697 7.01 -1.50 24.82
N ILE A 698 6.35 -2.61 25.12
CA ILE A 698 5.56 -3.38 24.14
C ILE A 698 4.44 -2.55 23.49
N ASN A 699 3.77 -1.68 24.25
CA ASN A 699 2.66 -0.88 23.71
C ASN A 699 3.18 0.16 22.72
N THR A 700 4.32 0.78 23.01
CA THR A 700 4.99 1.69 22.08
C THR A 700 5.45 0.95 20.81
N ARG A 701 5.94 -0.29 20.93
CA ARG A 701 6.32 -1.10 19.76
C ARG A 701 5.11 -1.44 18.87
N VAL A 702 3.98 -1.83 19.48
CA VAL A 702 2.70 -2.06 18.77
C VAL A 702 2.24 -0.77 18.09
N GLN A 703 2.22 0.36 18.82
CA GLN A 703 1.82 1.66 18.27
C GLN A 703 2.65 2.07 17.05
N ILE A 704 3.97 1.86 17.10
CA ILE A 704 4.87 2.15 15.99
C ILE A 704 4.55 1.24 14.80
N ARG A 705 4.38 -0.07 15.01
CA ARG A 705 4.03 -1.02 13.92
C ARG A 705 2.70 -0.67 13.27
N ASP A 706 1.69 -0.34 14.08
CA ASP A 706 0.38 0.08 13.60
C ASP A 706 0.49 1.32 12.71
N THR A 707 1.27 2.31 13.15
CA THR A 707 1.50 3.54 12.36
C THR A 707 2.19 3.22 11.03
N LEU A 708 3.25 2.40 11.04
CA LEU A 708 4.03 2.07 9.85
C LEU A 708 3.23 1.23 8.84
N ILE A 709 2.49 0.22 9.30
CA ILE A 709 1.63 -0.62 8.42
C ILE A 709 0.45 0.20 7.89
N LYS A 710 -0.12 1.09 8.70
CA LYS A 710 -1.12 2.05 8.22
C LYS A 710 -0.56 2.94 7.12
N SER A 711 0.64 3.49 7.30
CA SER A 711 1.33 4.26 6.25
C SER A 711 1.59 3.44 4.99
N LEU A 712 2.03 2.17 5.11
CA LEU A 712 2.16 1.27 3.96
C LEU A 712 0.83 1.08 3.22
N SER A 713 -0.28 0.91 3.95
CA SER A 713 -1.61 0.74 3.34
C SER A 713 -2.10 1.95 2.54
N THR A 714 -1.54 3.14 2.80
CA THR A 714 -1.83 4.35 2.03
C THR A 714 -0.93 4.55 0.80
N MET A 715 0.19 3.84 0.73
CA MET A 715 1.09 3.91 -0.42
C MET A 715 0.53 3.08 -1.57
N THR A 716 0.32 3.71 -2.73
CA THR A 716 -0.15 3.00 -3.93
C THR A 716 1.00 2.25 -4.59
N VAL A 717 0.83 0.94 -4.81
CA VAL A 717 1.77 0.10 -5.56
C VAL A 717 1.56 0.36 -7.05
N GLN A 718 2.58 0.86 -7.74
CA GLN A 718 2.48 1.28 -9.15
C GLN A 718 3.60 0.72 -10.04
N SER A 719 4.59 0.05 -9.46
CA SER A 719 5.74 -0.52 -10.16
C SER A 719 6.17 -1.87 -9.57
N SER A 720 6.92 -2.68 -10.32
CA SER A 720 7.56 -3.90 -9.80
C SER A 720 8.55 -3.63 -8.66
N GLN A 721 9.22 -2.47 -8.69
CA GLN A 721 10.07 -2.00 -7.59
C GLN A 721 9.26 -1.71 -6.32
N ASP A 722 8.08 -1.08 -6.44
CA ASP A 722 7.19 -0.84 -5.30
C ASP A 722 6.78 -2.16 -4.64
N VAL A 723 6.47 -3.20 -5.44
CA VAL A 723 6.15 -4.54 -4.92
C VAL A 723 7.32 -5.12 -4.12
N LEU A 724 8.54 -5.09 -4.68
CA LEU A 724 9.74 -5.62 -4.01
C LEU A 724 10.04 -4.90 -2.68
N GLN A 725 9.91 -3.58 -2.65
CA GLN A 725 10.18 -2.77 -1.46
C GLN A 725 9.08 -2.91 -0.41
N THR A 726 7.81 -2.80 -0.82
CA THR A 726 6.65 -2.86 0.08
C THR A 726 6.49 -4.24 0.70
N SER A 727 6.69 -5.32 -0.08
CA SER A 727 6.66 -6.70 0.44
C SER A 727 7.71 -6.91 1.53
N SER A 728 8.92 -6.40 1.32
CA SER A 728 10.02 -6.49 2.28
C SER A 728 9.74 -5.68 3.56
N SER A 729 9.24 -4.44 3.43
CA SER A 729 8.82 -3.62 4.57
C SER A 729 7.75 -4.33 5.39
N LEU A 730 6.72 -4.86 4.73
CA LEU A 730 5.60 -5.52 5.40
C LEU A 730 6.02 -6.82 6.11
N SER A 731 6.84 -7.64 5.46
CA SER A 731 7.33 -8.89 6.06
C SER A 731 8.13 -8.64 7.33
N LEU A 732 8.98 -7.60 7.36
CA LEU A 732 9.73 -7.22 8.56
C LEU A 732 8.84 -6.61 9.64
N LEU A 733 7.86 -5.76 9.27
CA LEU A 733 6.96 -5.15 10.24
C LEU A 733 6.04 -6.17 10.92
N THR A 734 5.71 -7.25 10.22
CA THR A 734 4.85 -8.33 10.75
C THR A 734 5.62 -9.41 11.51
N GLU A 735 6.95 -9.44 11.46
CA GLU A 735 7.80 -10.52 12.01
C GLU A 735 7.52 -10.84 13.48
N ALA A 736 7.34 -9.83 14.33
CA ALA A 736 6.95 -10.02 15.73
C ALA A 736 5.42 -10.21 15.82
N SER A 737 4.93 -11.41 15.52
CA SER A 737 3.49 -11.73 15.43
C SER A 737 2.67 -11.40 16.69
N GLN A 738 3.30 -11.40 17.88
CA GLN A 738 2.65 -11.02 19.14
C GLN A 738 2.43 -9.50 19.30
N GLU A 739 3.05 -8.69 18.45
CA GLU A 739 3.02 -7.22 18.52
C GLU A 739 2.20 -6.62 17.37
N ILE A 740 1.26 -7.40 16.81
CA ILE A 740 0.41 -7.03 15.67
C ILE A 740 -1.05 -6.91 16.12
N SER A 741 -1.58 -5.69 16.17
CA SER A 741 -2.98 -5.44 16.55
C SER A 741 -3.98 -5.92 15.48
N ALA A 742 -5.24 -6.14 15.86
CA ALA A 742 -6.29 -6.62 14.94
C ALA A 742 -6.52 -5.70 13.72
N ASP A 743 -6.51 -4.37 13.90
CA ASP A 743 -6.59 -3.41 12.76
C ASP A 743 -5.39 -3.57 11.82
N THR A 744 -4.20 -3.76 12.40
CA THR A 744 -2.95 -3.96 11.64
C THR A 744 -2.94 -5.28 10.87
N GLN A 745 -3.52 -6.35 11.40
CA GLN A 745 -3.71 -7.61 10.69
C GLN A 745 -4.53 -7.40 9.41
N VAL A 746 -5.68 -6.71 9.50
CA VAL A 746 -6.55 -6.40 8.35
C VAL A 746 -5.82 -5.54 7.31
N ARG A 747 -5.10 -4.50 7.76
CA ARG A 747 -4.31 -3.63 6.86
C ARG A 747 -3.19 -4.39 6.16
N ALA A 748 -2.49 -5.28 6.86
CA ALA A 748 -1.44 -6.09 6.28
C ALA A 748 -1.98 -6.98 5.16
N VAL A 749 -3.09 -7.68 5.38
CA VAL A 749 -3.76 -8.50 4.34
C VAL A 749 -4.19 -7.65 3.14
N SER A 750 -4.71 -6.44 3.39
CA SER A 750 -5.08 -5.49 2.33
C SER A 750 -3.88 -5.02 1.50
N VAL A 751 -2.73 -4.75 2.13
CA VAL A 751 -1.48 -4.38 1.45
C VAL A 751 -0.98 -5.53 0.56
N ILE A 752 -1.01 -6.77 1.07
CA ILE A 752 -0.65 -7.97 0.27
C ILE A 752 -1.59 -8.12 -0.92
N SER A 753 -2.90 -8.00 -0.70
CA SER A 753 -3.92 -8.08 -1.76
C SER A 753 -3.72 -7.03 -2.87
N SER A 754 -3.27 -5.83 -2.50
CA SER A 754 -2.98 -4.75 -3.45
C SER A 754 -1.76 -5.07 -4.32
N MET A 755 -0.69 -5.63 -3.73
CA MET A 755 0.48 -6.11 -4.49
C MET A 755 0.12 -7.27 -5.42
N ILE A 756 -0.69 -8.23 -4.95
CA ILE A 756 -1.17 -9.35 -5.78
C ILE A 756 -1.95 -8.83 -7.00
N SER A 757 -2.85 -7.87 -6.77
CA SER A 757 -3.67 -7.28 -7.82
C SER A 757 -2.81 -6.60 -8.89
N TYR A 758 -1.78 -5.83 -8.48
CA TYR A 758 -0.81 -5.23 -9.40
C TYR A 758 -0.03 -6.29 -10.19
N MET A 759 0.51 -7.32 -9.52
CA MET A 759 1.26 -8.39 -10.17
C MET A 759 0.42 -9.17 -11.20
N LYS A 760 -0.86 -9.44 -10.87
CA LYS A 760 -1.81 -10.06 -11.81
C LYS A 760 -2.07 -9.18 -13.04
N GLN A 761 -2.19 -7.87 -12.86
CA GLN A 761 -2.42 -6.91 -13.95
C GLN A 761 -1.19 -6.80 -14.88
N GLU A 762 0.01 -6.71 -14.32
CA GLU A 762 1.26 -6.66 -15.11
C GLU A 762 1.45 -7.95 -15.91
N GLY A 763 1.30 -9.11 -15.26
CA GLY A 763 1.43 -10.42 -15.93
C GLY A 763 0.44 -10.62 -17.09
N ALA A 764 -0.72 -9.96 -17.07
CA ALA A 764 -1.71 -10.00 -18.15
C ALA A 764 -1.43 -9.02 -19.31
N SER A 765 -0.61 -7.99 -19.09
CA SER A 765 -0.45 -6.86 -20.02
C SER A 765 0.95 -6.73 -20.65
N ASN A 766 2.01 -7.24 -20.02
CA ASN A 766 3.36 -7.30 -20.57
C ASN A 766 4.22 -8.36 -19.87
N ASN A 767 5.13 -9.00 -20.61
CA ASN A 767 6.10 -10.00 -20.12
C ASN A 767 7.20 -9.42 -19.18
N ASP A 768 7.00 -8.26 -18.56
CA ASP A 768 8.05 -7.53 -17.80
C ASP A 768 8.26 -8.08 -16.37
N PHE A 769 7.25 -8.69 -15.75
CA PHE A 769 7.45 -9.36 -14.47
C PHE A 769 7.97 -10.78 -14.69
N SER A 770 9.28 -10.97 -14.52
CA SER A 770 9.92 -12.24 -14.85
C SER A 770 9.49 -13.37 -13.90
N SER A 771 9.34 -14.59 -14.42
CA SER A 771 9.08 -15.78 -13.60
C SER A 771 10.12 -16.03 -12.51
N GLN A 772 11.34 -15.50 -12.65
CA GLN A 772 12.41 -15.59 -11.65
C GLN A 772 12.26 -14.58 -10.50
N GLU A 773 11.57 -13.45 -10.71
CA GLU A 773 11.27 -12.46 -9.67
C GLU A 773 9.97 -12.78 -8.91
N ALA A 774 9.05 -13.53 -9.53
CA ALA A 774 7.76 -13.88 -8.95
C ALA A 774 7.88 -14.75 -7.70
N GLU A 775 8.66 -15.82 -7.74
CA GLU A 775 8.77 -16.77 -6.64
C GLU A 775 9.38 -16.16 -5.35
N PRO A 776 10.50 -15.39 -5.42
CA PRO A 776 11.02 -14.68 -4.25
C PRO A 776 10.02 -13.69 -3.65
N VAL A 777 9.34 -12.91 -4.49
CA VAL A 777 8.32 -11.95 -4.02
C VAL A 777 7.16 -12.67 -3.33
N VAL A 778 6.63 -13.72 -3.97
CA VAL A 778 5.54 -14.52 -3.39
C VAL A 778 5.98 -15.17 -2.07
N THR A 779 7.24 -15.58 -1.95
CA THR A 779 7.79 -16.12 -0.70
C THR A 779 7.79 -15.08 0.42
N ILE A 780 8.19 -13.84 0.13
CA ILE A 780 8.18 -12.73 1.10
C ILE A 780 6.74 -12.40 1.52
N LEU A 781 5.82 -12.31 0.55
CA LEU A 781 4.41 -12.05 0.81
C LEU A 781 3.75 -13.17 1.63
N ALA A 782 4.04 -14.43 1.30
CA ALA A 782 3.58 -15.58 2.05
C ALA A 782 4.12 -15.58 3.49
N THR A 783 5.38 -15.17 3.68
CA THR A 783 5.99 -15.01 5.01
C THR A 783 5.26 -13.93 5.82
N GLY A 784 5.03 -12.74 5.24
CA GLY A 784 4.26 -11.69 5.90
C GLY A 784 2.84 -12.12 6.25
N LEU A 785 2.17 -12.83 5.35
CA LEU A 785 0.84 -13.39 5.61
C LEU A 785 0.84 -14.47 6.70
N SER A 786 1.88 -15.32 6.74
CA SER A 786 2.07 -16.33 7.78
C SER A 786 2.20 -15.69 9.16
N ASN A 787 2.94 -14.58 9.26
CA ASN A 787 3.06 -13.84 10.52
C ASN A 787 1.73 -13.24 10.97
N VAL A 788 0.90 -12.76 10.03
CA VAL A 788 -0.45 -12.25 10.31
C VAL A 788 -1.38 -13.36 10.78
N PHE A 789 -1.34 -14.54 10.14
CA PHE A 789 -2.10 -15.70 10.63
C PHE A 789 -1.65 -16.12 12.02
N GLU A 790 -0.35 -16.12 12.30
CA GLU A 790 0.16 -16.46 13.62
C GLU A 790 -0.38 -15.51 14.71
N ALA A 791 -0.49 -14.22 14.39
CA ALA A 791 -1.10 -13.22 15.27
C ALA A 791 -2.60 -13.51 15.48
N ALA A 792 -3.35 -13.75 14.40
CA ALA A 792 -4.78 -14.01 14.44
C ALA A 792 -5.15 -15.31 15.20
N LEU A 793 -4.30 -16.34 15.13
CA LEU A 793 -4.56 -17.65 15.74
C LEU A 793 -4.15 -17.74 17.23
N LYS A 794 -3.39 -16.79 17.76
CA LYS A 794 -2.93 -16.78 19.16
C LYS A 794 -3.76 -15.90 20.10
N ASP A 795 -4.59 -15.03 19.55
CA ASP A 795 -5.38 -14.03 20.27
C ASP A 795 -6.62 -14.60 21.00
N GLU A 796 -6.76 -15.93 21.09
CA GLU A 796 -7.79 -16.60 21.92
C GLU A 796 -7.36 -16.82 23.39
N GLY A 797 -6.17 -16.34 23.79
CA GLY A 797 -5.57 -16.66 25.10
C GLY A 797 -5.83 -15.68 26.25
N ASP A 798 -6.22 -14.42 26.01
CA ASP A 798 -6.24 -13.39 27.06
C ASP A 798 -7.67 -12.93 27.43
N ASN A 799 -8.11 -13.37 28.61
CA ASN A 799 -9.39 -13.00 29.24
C ASN A 799 -9.29 -11.61 29.90
N ASP A 800 -8.81 -10.56 29.21
CA ASP A 800 -8.83 -9.22 29.80
C ASP A 800 -10.13 -8.49 29.47
N THR A 801 -11.09 -8.67 30.38
CA THR A 801 -12.27 -7.81 30.50
C THR A 801 -11.83 -6.40 30.85
N ASN A 802 -11.56 -5.53 29.86
CA ASN A 802 -11.79 -4.07 29.89
C ASN A 802 -10.98 -3.35 28.79
N THR A 803 -11.42 -3.44 27.55
CA THR A 803 -11.11 -2.41 26.55
C THR A 803 -12.30 -2.23 25.62
N GLU A 804 -13.22 -1.36 26.04
CA GLU A 804 -14.10 -0.68 25.09
C GLU A 804 -13.18 0.16 24.19
N HIS A 805 -12.77 -0.34 23.03
CA HIS A 805 -12.31 0.39 21.82
C HIS A 805 -11.71 -0.60 20.79
N SER A 806 -12.47 -1.60 20.34
CA SER A 806 -12.13 -2.31 19.08
C SER A 806 -13.31 -2.21 18.12
N THR A 807 -13.06 -1.66 16.94
CA THR A 807 -13.95 -1.80 15.80
C THR A 807 -14.04 -3.29 15.43
N ASP A 808 -15.28 -3.74 15.32
CA ASP A 808 -15.76 -5.10 15.07
C ASP A 808 -15.19 -5.74 13.79
N TYR A 809 -13.95 -6.24 13.84
CA TYR A 809 -13.43 -7.21 12.88
C TYR A 809 -13.23 -8.53 13.60
N SER A 810 -13.96 -9.54 13.17
CA SER A 810 -13.81 -10.88 13.75
C SER A 810 -12.48 -11.48 13.27
N GLN A 811 -11.72 -12.16 14.13
CA GLN A 811 -10.54 -12.93 13.73
C GLN A 811 -10.84 -13.85 12.53
N ARG A 812 -12.09 -14.32 12.42
CA ARG A 812 -12.67 -15.00 11.26
C ARG A 812 -12.47 -14.23 9.94
N ASP A 813 -12.72 -12.92 9.87
CA ASP A 813 -12.60 -12.14 8.64
C ASP A 813 -11.14 -12.04 8.17
N VAL A 814 -10.20 -11.90 9.12
CA VAL A 814 -8.76 -11.92 8.83
C VAL A 814 -8.35 -13.27 8.24
N VAL A 815 -8.82 -14.37 8.84
CA VAL A 815 -8.50 -15.71 8.36
C VAL A 815 -9.07 -15.96 6.96
N LEU A 816 -10.34 -15.66 6.72
CA LEU A 816 -10.98 -15.84 5.42
C LEU A 816 -10.34 -14.96 4.34
N SER A 817 -10.06 -13.69 4.64
CA SER A 817 -9.36 -12.80 3.71
C SER A 817 -7.92 -13.26 3.45
N GLY A 818 -7.24 -13.79 4.46
CA GLY A 818 -5.93 -14.41 4.33
C GLY A 818 -5.94 -15.62 3.39
N ILE A 819 -6.92 -16.52 3.52
CA ILE A 819 -7.05 -17.69 2.62
C ILE A 819 -7.27 -17.24 1.17
N GLY A 820 -8.13 -16.25 0.93
CA GLY A 820 -8.29 -15.65 -0.40
C GLY A 820 -7.00 -15.00 -0.93
N THR A 821 -6.16 -14.47 -0.04
CA THR A 821 -4.85 -13.92 -0.38
C THR A 821 -3.87 -15.04 -0.82
N ILE A 822 -3.91 -16.22 -0.18
CA ILE A 822 -3.10 -17.38 -0.58
C ILE A 822 -3.48 -17.83 -1.99
N ASP A 823 -4.77 -17.89 -2.32
CA ASP A 823 -5.26 -18.19 -3.67
C ASP A 823 -4.67 -17.20 -4.70
N GLY A 824 -4.66 -15.91 -4.36
CA GLY A 824 -4.03 -14.88 -5.18
C GLY A 824 -2.53 -15.08 -5.40
N LEU A 825 -1.79 -15.51 -4.37
CA LEU A 825 -0.37 -15.85 -4.47
C LEU A 825 -0.13 -17.07 -5.35
N GLN A 826 -0.96 -18.11 -5.20
CA GLN A 826 -0.89 -19.32 -6.02
C GLN A 826 -1.20 -19.03 -7.50
N ASP A 827 -2.14 -18.12 -7.78
CA ASP A 827 -2.45 -17.69 -9.15
C ASP A 827 -1.24 -17.01 -9.82
N ILE A 828 -0.50 -16.15 -9.10
CA ILE A 828 0.71 -15.50 -9.62
C ILE A 828 1.77 -16.54 -10.00
N LEU A 829 1.97 -17.55 -9.16
CA LEU A 829 2.94 -18.60 -9.43
C LEU A 829 2.51 -19.46 -10.62
N VAL A 830 1.25 -19.93 -10.66
CA VAL A 830 0.79 -20.86 -11.71
C VAL A 830 0.72 -20.20 -13.09
N ASN A 831 0.45 -18.89 -13.15
CA ASN A 831 0.47 -18.11 -14.40
C ASN A 831 1.83 -18.13 -15.11
N ASN A 832 2.91 -18.33 -14.35
CA ASN A 832 4.26 -18.43 -14.86
C ASN A 832 4.71 -19.88 -15.17
N LYS A 833 3.80 -20.86 -15.07
CA LYS A 833 4.12 -22.28 -15.31
C LYS A 833 3.55 -22.79 -16.63
N VAL A 834 4.23 -23.79 -17.18
CA VAL A 834 3.76 -24.55 -18.35
C VAL A 834 3.51 -26.02 -17.99
N PRO A 835 2.70 -26.75 -18.77
CA PRO A 835 2.45 -28.17 -18.54
C PRO A 835 3.73 -29.01 -18.41
N GLY A 836 3.76 -29.89 -17.42
CA GLY A 836 4.88 -30.81 -17.17
C GLY A 836 6.07 -30.18 -16.45
N GLU A 837 5.95 -28.94 -16.00
CA GLU A 837 6.92 -28.29 -15.13
C GLU A 837 6.84 -28.84 -13.70
N LYS A 838 7.99 -29.03 -13.04
CA LYS A 838 8.06 -29.39 -11.61
C LYS A 838 7.21 -28.43 -10.76
N ALA A 839 6.53 -28.96 -9.75
CA ALA A 839 5.74 -28.15 -8.81
C ALA A 839 6.61 -27.11 -8.09
N THR A 840 6.07 -25.90 -7.91
CA THR A 840 6.70 -24.86 -7.08
C THR A 840 6.05 -24.93 -5.70
N ALA A 841 6.86 -25.11 -4.65
CA ALA A 841 6.40 -25.23 -3.27
C ALA A 841 7.06 -24.17 -2.40
N ILE A 842 6.24 -23.42 -1.64
CA ILE A 842 6.68 -22.40 -0.69
C ILE A 842 6.18 -22.82 0.69
N LYS A 843 7.11 -22.91 1.64
CA LYS A 843 6.83 -23.29 3.03
C LYS A 843 7.04 -22.08 3.93
N THR A 844 6.05 -21.79 4.78
CA THR A 844 6.13 -20.78 5.84
C THR A 844 6.02 -21.44 7.22
N SER A 845 5.91 -20.66 8.30
CA SER A 845 5.72 -21.21 9.65
C SER A 845 4.30 -21.72 9.88
N VAL A 846 3.29 -21.05 9.30
CA VAL A 846 1.85 -21.33 9.55
C VAL A 846 1.19 -22.09 8.40
N PHE A 847 1.67 -21.94 7.16
CA PHE A 847 1.13 -22.69 6.02
C PHE A 847 2.20 -23.00 4.96
N GLY A 848 1.94 -24.03 4.16
CA GLY A 848 2.65 -24.33 2.93
C GLY A 848 1.71 -24.17 1.75
N LEU A 849 2.22 -23.64 0.63
CA LEU A 849 1.49 -23.63 -0.64
C LEU A 849 2.31 -24.32 -1.72
N SER A 850 1.64 -25.00 -2.65
CA SER A 850 2.26 -25.60 -3.83
C SER A 850 1.38 -25.41 -5.05
N VAL A 851 2.01 -25.20 -6.20
CA VAL A 851 1.32 -25.09 -7.48
C VAL A 851 1.98 -25.92 -8.57
N SER A 852 1.15 -26.51 -9.44
CA SER A 852 1.60 -27.21 -10.63
C SER A 852 0.58 -27.06 -11.77
N ARG A 853 1.06 -27.12 -13.01
CA ARG A 853 0.22 -27.12 -14.21
C ARG A 853 0.44 -28.42 -14.98
N LEU A 854 -0.64 -29.10 -15.30
CA LEU A 854 -0.62 -30.35 -16.06
C LEU A 854 -1.45 -30.21 -17.34
N SER A 855 -1.10 -30.99 -18.35
CA SER A 855 -2.00 -31.19 -19.48
C SER A 855 -3.19 -32.04 -19.02
N THR A 856 -4.39 -31.76 -19.55
CA THR A 856 -5.62 -32.49 -19.18
C THR A 856 -5.45 -34.01 -19.16
N ASN A 857 -4.80 -34.59 -20.17
CA ASN A 857 -4.50 -36.03 -20.30
C ASN A 857 -3.58 -36.61 -19.21
N GLN A 858 -2.94 -35.77 -18.41
CA GLN A 858 -2.04 -36.17 -17.32
C GLN A 858 -2.71 -36.14 -15.94
N VAL A 859 -4.00 -35.79 -15.84
CA VAL A 859 -4.68 -35.56 -14.55
C VAL A 859 -5.33 -36.82 -13.97
N SER A 860 -5.41 -37.91 -14.74
CA SER A 860 -6.00 -39.18 -14.27
C SER A 860 -5.08 -39.89 -13.29
N ASP A 861 -5.64 -40.34 -12.16
CA ASP A 861 -4.96 -41.17 -11.17
C ASP A 861 -3.64 -40.60 -10.61
N ILE A 862 -3.53 -39.27 -10.51
CA ILE A 862 -2.33 -38.64 -9.98
C ILE A 862 -2.39 -38.42 -8.46
N GLN A 863 -1.24 -38.62 -7.82
CA GLN A 863 -0.99 -38.19 -6.45
C GLN A 863 -0.55 -36.74 -6.42
N ILE A 864 -1.29 -35.92 -5.68
CA ILE A 864 -1.01 -34.52 -5.42
C ILE A 864 -0.58 -34.41 -3.97
N GLY A 865 0.73 -34.25 -3.79
CA GLY A 865 1.36 -34.05 -2.50
C GLY A 865 2.83 -33.69 -2.70
N THR A 866 3.44 -33.10 -1.68
CA THR A 866 4.87 -32.77 -1.74
C THR A 866 5.52 -32.87 -0.38
N THR A 867 6.71 -33.46 -0.35
CA THR A 867 7.55 -33.52 0.86
C THR A 867 8.21 -32.17 1.18
N SER A 868 8.10 -31.18 0.29
CA SER A 868 8.71 -29.86 0.44
C SER A 868 7.91 -28.92 1.36
N LEU A 869 6.71 -29.33 1.80
CA LEU A 869 5.84 -28.55 2.69
C LEU A 869 5.90 -29.06 4.15
N HIS A 870 4.75 -29.17 4.82
CA HIS A 870 4.65 -29.65 6.20
C HIS A 870 4.42 -31.16 6.26
N GLY A 871 4.01 -31.77 5.15
CA GLY A 871 3.85 -33.22 5.02
C GLY A 871 2.66 -33.71 5.83
N ILE A 872 1.54 -33.00 5.76
CA ILE A 872 0.31 -33.32 6.52
C ILE A 872 -0.45 -34.49 5.88
N GLY A 873 -0.37 -34.61 4.55
CA GLY A 873 -1.01 -35.66 3.77
C GLY A 873 -0.90 -35.41 2.26
N GLN A 874 -1.63 -36.18 1.47
CA GLN A 874 -1.67 -36.09 0.01
C GLN A 874 -3.09 -36.35 -0.49
N PHE A 875 -3.41 -35.84 -1.68
CA PHE A 875 -4.64 -36.15 -2.39
C PHE A 875 -4.35 -37.12 -3.54
N GLN A 876 -5.20 -38.11 -3.74
CA GLN A 876 -5.20 -38.96 -4.92
C GLN A 876 -6.45 -38.63 -5.74
N LEU A 877 -6.24 -38.22 -6.99
CA LEU A 877 -7.32 -37.90 -7.92
C LEU A 877 -8.00 -39.18 -8.44
N PRO A 878 -9.32 -39.18 -8.70
CA PRO A 878 -10.02 -40.36 -9.19
C PRO A 878 -9.55 -40.81 -10.59
N ASP A 879 -9.36 -42.12 -10.78
CA ASP A 879 -9.16 -42.73 -12.11
C ASP A 879 -10.50 -42.94 -12.83
N SER A 880 -11.19 -41.85 -13.18
CA SER A 880 -12.53 -41.93 -13.78
C SER A 880 -12.63 -41.18 -15.11
N LYS A 881 -13.06 -41.90 -16.15
CA LYS A 881 -13.33 -41.32 -17.48
C LYS A 881 -14.39 -40.22 -17.41
N GLU A 882 -15.34 -40.30 -16.48
CA GLU A 882 -16.33 -39.24 -16.27
C GLU A 882 -15.71 -37.98 -15.65
N PHE A 883 -14.82 -38.13 -14.68
CA PHE A 883 -14.06 -37.02 -14.09
C PHE A 883 -13.24 -36.30 -15.17
N TYR A 884 -12.51 -37.07 -15.99
CA TYR A 884 -11.78 -36.57 -17.15
C TYR A 884 -12.68 -35.91 -18.21
N HIS A 885 -13.82 -36.51 -18.53
CA HIS A 885 -14.77 -35.94 -19.48
C HIS A 885 -15.38 -34.62 -18.98
N ASN A 886 -15.68 -34.51 -17.68
CA ASN A 886 -16.18 -33.26 -17.10
C ASN A 886 -15.10 -32.17 -17.08
N LEU A 887 -13.86 -32.54 -16.77
CA LEU A 887 -12.71 -31.62 -16.89
C LEU A 887 -12.55 -31.10 -18.33
N THR A 888 -12.72 -31.94 -19.34
CA THR A 888 -12.48 -31.56 -20.74
C THR A 888 -13.69 -30.89 -21.43
N ARG A 889 -14.92 -31.04 -20.92
CA ARG A 889 -16.16 -30.57 -21.59
C ARG A 889 -16.28 -29.05 -21.70
N ASN A 890 -15.67 -28.31 -20.77
CA ASN A 890 -15.73 -26.84 -20.69
C ASN A 890 -14.37 -26.15 -20.90
N GLN A 891 -13.31 -26.89 -21.22
CA GLN A 891 -11.96 -26.33 -21.33
C GLN A 891 -11.56 -25.99 -22.75
N THR A 892 -11.08 -24.77 -22.94
CA THR A 892 -10.62 -24.25 -24.23
C THR A 892 -9.10 -24.33 -24.42
N ASP A 893 -8.32 -24.48 -23.33
CA ASP A 893 -6.84 -24.40 -23.37
C ASP A 893 -6.13 -25.74 -23.08
N GLY A 894 -6.87 -26.79 -22.66
CA GLY A 894 -6.35 -28.15 -22.52
C GLY A 894 -5.39 -28.37 -21.34
N THR A 895 -5.37 -27.47 -20.35
CA THR A 895 -4.52 -27.51 -19.15
C THR A 895 -5.34 -27.48 -17.86
N VAL A 896 -4.79 -28.05 -16.79
CA VAL A 896 -5.36 -28.04 -15.44
C VAL A 896 -4.31 -27.52 -14.46
N ASP A 897 -4.69 -26.49 -13.72
CA ASP A 897 -3.92 -25.88 -12.64
C ASP A 897 -4.29 -26.55 -11.32
N ILE A 898 -3.27 -26.97 -10.58
CA ILE A 898 -3.41 -27.64 -9.29
C ILE A 898 -2.79 -26.72 -8.24
N GLN A 899 -3.59 -26.34 -7.25
CA GLN A 899 -3.22 -25.48 -6.14
C GLN A 899 -3.45 -26.24 -4.83
N LEU A 900 -2.36 -26.50 -4.10
CA LEU A 900 -2.37 -27.24 -2.83
C LEU A 900 -1.98 -26.29 -1.70
N ILE A 901 -2.68 -26.37 -0.58
CA ILE A 901 -2.33 -25.68 0.67
C ILE A 901 -2.29 -26.69 1.83
N GLU A 902 -1.30 -26.54 2.70
CA GLU A 902 -1.14 -27.32 3.94
C GLU A 902 -1.03 -26.36 5.13
N MET A 903 -1.86 -26.52 6.15
CA MET A 903 -1.80 -25.76 7.40
C MET A 903 -1.61 -26.72 8.58
N PRO A 904 -0.45 -26.75 9.25
CA PRO A 904 -0.20 -27.65 10.39
C PRO A 904 -1.16 -27.46 11.57
N THR A 905 -1.77 -26.28 11.69
CA THR A 905 -2.79 -25.96 12.70
C THR A 905 -4.10 -25.61 12.01
N ASN A 906 -5.23 -26.03 12.57
CA ASN A 906 -6.55 -25.69 12.05
C ASN A 906 -6.81 -24.17 12.13
N PRO A 907 -7.04 -23.48 11.00
CA PRO A 907 -7.33 -22.05 11.00
C PRO A 907 -8.82 -21.73 11.29
N PHE A 908 -9.72 -22.72 11.19
CA PHE A 908 -11.18 -22.58 11.35
C PHE A 908 -11.59 -22.93 12.78
N LEU A 909 -11.33 -21.99 13.69
CA LEU A 909 -11.60 -22.14 15.13
C LEU A 909 -13.04 -21.75 15.52
N TRP A 910 -13.79 -21.11 14.61
CA TRP A 910 -15.19 -20.76 14.81
C TRP A 910 -16.13 -21.86 14.29
N GLY A 911 -17.27 -22.05 14.96
CA GLY A 911 -18.29 -23.03 14.54
C GLY A 911 -18.58 -24.12 15.58
N SER A 912 -19.22 -23.73 16.70
CA SER A 912 -20.30 -24.45 17.43
C SER A 912 -20.51 -23.76 18.80
N GLU A 913 -21.64 -24.00 19.46
CA GLU A 913 -21.97 -23.41 20.77
C GLU A 913 -20.96 -23.76 21.89
N SER A 914 -20.14 -24.80 21.65
CA SER A 914 -18.90 -25.08 22.38
C SER A 914 -17.72 -24.43 21.66
N LYS A 915 -16.94 -23.60 22.34
CA LYS A 915 -15.73 -22.92 21.84
C LYS A 915 -14.55 -23.88 21.47
N SER A 916 -14.83 -25.03 20.86
CA SER A 916 -13.85 -26.01 20.42
C SER A 916 -14.28 -26.59 19.07
N SER A 917 -13.48 -26.32 18.03
CA SER A 917 -13.61 -26.96 16.73
C SER A 917 -13.48 -28.49 16.87
N PRO A 918 -14.30 -29.31 16.18
CA PRO A 918 -14.18 -30.77 16.21
C PRO A 918 -12.88 -31.27 15.54
N VAL A 919 -12.20 -30.40 14.79
CA VAL A 919 -10.94 -30.70 14.09
C VAL A 919 -9.77 -30.09 14.86
N THR A 920 -8.92 -30.95 15.42
CA THR A 920 -7.68 -30.58 16.12
C THR A 920 -6.42 -30.90 15.30
N SER A 921 -6.58 -31.54 14.13
CA SER A 921 -5.50 -31.85 13.20
C SER A 921 -5.11 -30.62 12.36
N GLY A 922 -3.99 -30.74 11.64
CA GLY A 922 -3.70 -29.87 10.50
C GLY A 922 -4.76 -30.03 9.40
N VAL A 923 -4.89 -29.01 8.55
CA VAL A 923 -5.87 -28.92 7.46
C VAL A 923 -5.13 -28.85 6.13
N MET A 924 -5.71 -29.45 5.09
CA MET A 924 -5.22 -29.35 3.71
C MET A 924 -6.34 -28.86 2.80
N GLY A 925 -5.97 -28.11 1.76
CA GLY A 925 -6.90 -27.66 0.73
C GLY A 925 -6.36 -27.99 -0.65
N LEU A 926 -7.24 -28.45 -1.54
CA LEU A 926 -6.93 -28.71 -2.94
C LEU A 926 -7.92 -27.93 -3.81
N LYS A 927 -7.37 -27.14 -4.73
CA LYS A 927 -8.15 -26.41 -5.73
C LYS A 927 -7.67 -26.75 -7.13
N LEU A 928 -8.62 -27.02 -8.02
CA LEU A 928 -8.38 -27.29 -9.43
C LEU A 928 -8.94 -26.13 -10.25
N LYS A 929 -8.10 -25.52 -11.10
CA LYS A 929 -8.51 -24.42 -11.98
C LYS A 929 -8.22 -24.74 -13.44
N SER A 930 -8.95 -24.10 -14.35
CA SER A 930 -8.65 -24.03 -15.78
C SER A 930 -8.94 -22.63 -16.27
N ASN A 931 -8.02 -22.03 -17.03
CA ASN A 931 -8.12 -20.63 -17.44
C ASN A 931 -8.37 -19.69 -16.25
N GLN A 932 -7.76 -19.96 -15.09
CA GLN A 932 -7.96 -19.24 -13.82
C GLN A 932 -9.38 -19.34 -13.23
N GLU A 933 -10.29 -20.11 -13.82
CA GLU A 933 -11.60 -20.39 -13.25
C GLU A 933 -11.59 -21.72 -12.50
N GLU A 934 -12.27 -21.75 -11.35
CA GLU A 934 -12.40 -22.97 -10.55
C GLU A 934 -13.23 -24.04 -11.26
N ILE A 935 -12.75 -25.28 -11.19
CA ILE A 935 -13.43 -26.43 -11.75
C ILE A 935 -14.34 -27.01 -10.67
N THR A 936 -15.65 -26.92 -10.88
CA THR A 936 -16.62 -27.61 -10.03
C THR A 936 -16.52 -29.12 -10.25
N VAL A 937 -16.34 -29.89 -9.17
CA VAL A 937 -16.33 -31.36 -9.23
C VAL A 937 -17.63 -31.92 -8.64
N PRO A 938 -18.62 -32.30 -9.47
CA PRO A 938 -19.88 -32.86 -9.00
C PRO A 938 -19.76 -34.36 -8.67
N ARG A 939 -20.62 -34.86 -7.77
CA ARG A 939 -20.82 -36.29 -7.44
C ARG A 939 -19.58 -37.00 -6.86
N LEU A 940 -19.00 -36.42 -5.81
CA LEU A 940 -17.88 -37.01 -5.05
C LEU A 940 -18.23 -38.35 -4.38
N ASP A 941 -19.51 -38.66 -4.20
CA ASP A 941 -20.03 -39.92 -3.71
C ASP A 941 -19.86 -41.11 -4.69
N GLU A 942 -19.78 -40.84 -6.00
CA GLU A 942 -19.60 -41.86 -7.05
C GLU A 942 -18.12 -42.06 -7.47
N SER A 943 -17.25 -41.08 -7.19
CA SER A 943 -15.80 -41.11 -7.50
C SER A 943 -15.03 -40.22 -6.52
N PRO A 944 -14.82 -40.67 -5.27
CA PRO A 944 -14.27 -39.84 -4.21
C PRO A 944 -12.80 -39.51 -4.44
N PHE A 945 -12.41 -38.32 -3.99
CA PHE A 945 -11.00 -37.99 -3.80
C PHE A 945 -10.51 -38.78 -2.60
N THR A 946 -9.38 -39.44 -2.78
CA THR A 946 -8.79 -40.24 -1.70
C THR A 946 -7.77 -39.38 -0.98
N ILE A 947 -7.95 -39.16 0.33
CA ILE A 947 -6.95 -38.45 1.15
C ILE A 947 -6.03 -39.49 1.79
N ILE A 948 -4.73 -39.33 1.57
CA ILE A 948 -3.67 -40.13 2.19
C ILE A 948 -3.12 -39.31 3.35
N LEU A 949 -3.39 -39.74 4.58
CA LEU A 949 -2.93 -39.04 5.78
C LEU A 949 -1.53 -39.52 6.18
N LYS A 950 -0.71 -38.60 6.73
CA LYS A 950 0.52 -39.00 7.40
C LYS A 950 0.18 -39.67 8.73
N GLN A 951 0.75 -40.85 8.95
CA GLN A 951 0.52 -41.62 10.17
C GLN A 951 0.97 -40.80 11.41
N PRO A 952 0.09 -40.50 12.38
CA PRO A 952 0.53 -39.89 13.63
C PRO A 952 1.43 -40.87 14.41
N PRO A 953 2.37 -40.38 15.23
CA PRO A 953 3.14 -41.26 16.12
C PRO A 953 2.17 -42.07 16.98
N HIS A 954 2.29 -43.40 16.93
CA HIS A 954 1.36 -44.27 17.62
C HIS A 954 1.26 -43.90 19.11
N PRO A 955 0.05 -43.85 19.70
CA PRO A 955 -0.09 -43.76 21.15
C PRO A 955 0.67 -44.92 21.82
N PRO A 956 1.09 -44.79 23.10
CA PRO A 956 1.73 -45.90 23.81
C PRO A 956 0.85 -47.15 23.71
N PRO A 957 1.42 -48.32 23.39
CA PRO A 957 0.64 -49.51 23.12
C PRO A 957 -0.07 -49.96 24.39
N GLU A 958 -1.30 -50.44 24.24
CA GLU A 958 -1.92 -51.24 25.28
C GLU A 958 -1.26 -52.62 25.27
N VAL A 959 -0.70 -53.01 26.42
CA VAL A 959 0.02 -54.28 26.56
C VAL A 959 -0.89 -55.28 27.26
N PHE A 960 -1.31 -56.31 26.54
CA PHE A 960 -2.13 -57.39 27.07
C PHE A 960 -1.28 -58.62 27.35
N GLN A 961 -1.47 -59.23 28.52
CA GLN A 961 -0.90 -60.52 28.83
C GLN A 961 -1.82 -61.62 28.33
N VAL A 962 -1.34 -62.44 27.39
CA VAL A 962 -2.09 -63.55 26.80
C VAL A 962 -1.35 -64.87 27.01
N MET A 963 -2.10 -65.95 27.24
CA MET A 963 -1.53 -67.28 27.44
C MET A 963 -1.46 -68.06 26.12
N ALA A 964 -0.37 -68.80 25.92
CA ALA A 964 -0.25 -69.68 24.75
C ALA A 964 -1.36 -70.76 24.73
N GLY A 965 -1.92 -71.05 23.55
CA GLY A 965 -3.03 -72.00 23.40
C GLY A 965 -4.39 -71.49 23.90
N SER A 966 -4.51 -70.21 24.24
CA SER A 966 -5.78 -69.60 24.68
C SER A 966 -6.42 -68.72 23.60
N VAL A 967 -7.74 -68.58 23.72
CA VAL A 967 -8.53 -67.56 23.01
C VAL A 967 -8.85 -66.47 24.02
N VAL A 968 -8.48 -65.23 23.71
CA VAL A 968 -8.69 -64.08 24.58
C VAL A 968 -9.47 -63.02 23.81
N GLY A 969 -10.59 -62.57 24.37
CA GLY A 969 -11.29 -61.38 23.92
C GLY A 969 -10.68 -60.14 24.58
N LEU A 970 -10.23 -59.20 23.76
CA LEU A 970 -9.66 -57.92 24.18
C LEU A 970 -10.62 -56.80 23.75
N ASN A 971 -10.99 -55.94 24.69
CA ASN A 971 -11.79 -54.76 24.37
C ASN A 971 -10.82 -53.66 23.93
N ILE A 972 -10.93 -53.21 22.68
CA ILE A 972 -10.17 -52.06 22.21
C ILE A 972 -11.13 -50.89 22.19
N SER A 973 -10.93 -49.93 23.10
CA SER A 973 -11.67 -48.68 23.05
C SER A 973 -11.12 -47.81 21.92
N THR A 974 -11.69 -47.93 20.72
CA THR A 974 -11.49 -46.95 19.65
C THR A 974 -12.75 -46.10 19.55
N SER A 975 -12.64 -44.81 19.88
CA SER A 975 -13.68 -43.85 19.55
C SER A 975 -13.36 -43.25 18.18
N GLY A 976 -14.07 -43.66 17.14
CA GLY A 976 -14.22 -42.75 16.01
C GLY A 976 -15.21 -41.64 16.38
N THR A 977 -15.13 -40.52 15.70
CA THR A 977 -16.00 -39.36 15.93
C THR A 977 -16.89 -39.06 14.74
N VAL A 978 -16.64 -39.73 13.59
CA VAL A 978 -17.28 -39.47 12.30
C VAL A 978 -17.59 -40.79 11.56
N ALA A 979 -18.57 -40.77 10.65
CA ALA A 979 -18.84 -41.89 9.74
C ALA A 979 -17.67 -42.11 8.76
N HIS A 980 -17.30 -43.37 8.52
CA HIS A 980 -16.17 -43.81 7.68
C HIS A 980 -14.76 -43.57 8.27
N ASP A 981 -14.64 -43.52 9.60
CA ASP A 981 -13.33 -43.48 10.24
C ASP A 981 -12.51 -44.75 9.92
N LEU A 982 -11.27 -44.54 9.51
CA LEU A 982 -10.28 -45.59 9.30
C LEU A 982 -9.68 -45.95 10.67
N VAL A 983 -9.95 -47.16 11.14
CA VAL A 983 -9.31 -47.68 12.36
C VAL A 983 -8.14 -48.57 11.96
N GLN A 984 -6.94 -48.17 12.39
CA GLN A 984 -5.72 -48.94 12.23
C GLN A 984 -5.39 -49.66 13.54
N ILE A 985 -5.24 -50.99 13.48
CA ILE A 985 -4.81 -51.81 14.63
C ILE A 985 -3.51 -52.50 14.27
N THR A 986 -2.45 -52.21 15.04
CA THR A 986 -1.14 -52.84 14.90
C THR A 986 -0.89 -53.79 16.07
N LEU A 987 -0.61 -55.05 15.77
CA LEU A 987 -0.36 -56.10 16.76
C LEU A 987 1.11 -56.50 16.75
N VAL A 988 1.79 -56.38 17.89
CA VAL A 988 3.20 -56.76 18.04
C VAL A 988 3.36 -57.71 19.25
N PRO A 989 3.68 -59.00 19.03
CA PRO A 989 3.97 -59.92 20.11
C PRO A 989 5.39 -59.72 20.62
N SER A 990 5.56 -59.70 21.95
CA SER A 990 6.85 -59.56 22.65
C SER A 990 7.81 -60.74 22.46
N THR A 991 7.34 -61.87 21.92
CA THR A 991 8.12 -63.10 21.77
C THR A 991 7.97 -63.63 20.34
N SER A 992 9.08 -63.71 19.61
CA SER A 992 9.11 -64.25 18.24
C SER A 992 8.84 -65.76 18.21
N GLY A 993 8.01 -66.23 17.27
CA GLY A 993 7.86 -67.67 16.98
C GLY A 993 6.56 -68.34 17.47
N ILE A 994 5.55 -67.57 17.88
CA ILE A 994 4.20 -68.09 18.19
C ILE A 994 3.22 -67.52 17.17
N SER A 995 2.42 -68.40 16.56
CA SER A 995 1.38 -67.95 15.62
C SER A 995 0.26 -67.26 16.38
N VAL A 996 -0.10 -66.05 15.96
CA VAL A 996 -1.25 -65.33 16.53
C VAL A 996 -2.26 -65.13 15.40
N SER A 997 -3.50 -65.52 15.60
CA SER A 997 -4.57 -65.29 14.62
C SER A 997 -5.81 -64.79 15.32
N GLY A 998 -6.69 -64.09 14.65
CA GLY A 998 -7.86 -63.55 15.33
C GLY A 998 -8.83 -62.86 14.40
N CYS A 999 -9.85 -62.29 15.02
CA CYS A 999 -10.93 -61.59 14.35
C CYS A 999 -11.26 -60.29 15.08
N ILE A 1000 -11.68 -59.27 14.34
CA ILE A 1000 -12.24 -58.04 14.90
C ILE A 1000 -13.76 -58.03 14.67
N HIS A 1001 -14.51 -57.77 15.74
CA HIS A 1001 -15.97 -57.72 15.76
C HIS A 1001 -16.45 -56.28 16.08
N GLY A 1002 -17.57 -55.87 15.48
CA GLY A 1002 -18.25 -54.60 15.79
C GLY A 1002 -19.34 -54.80 16.85
N ASN A 1003 -19.48 -53.83 17.76
CA ASN A 1003 -20.46 -53.72 18.86
C ASN A 1003 -21.05 -55.03 19.41
N ALA A 1004 -20.46 -55.55 20.49
CA ALA A 1004 -21.14 -56.45 21.40
C ALA A 1004 -21.53 -55.64 22.64
N SER A 1005 -22.81 -55.28 22.80
CA SER A 1005 -23.27 -54.78 24.09
C SER A 1005 -23.09 -55.88 25.12
N SER A 1006 -22.15 -55.69 26.06
CA SER A 1006 -21.84 -56.70 27.08
C SER A 1006 -22.99 -56.96 28.08
N ASP A 1007 -24.17 -56.39 27.85
CA ASP A 1007 -25.33 -56.49 28.73
C ASP A 1007 -26.18 -57.75 28.51
N ASN A 1008 -25.98 -58.51 27.42
CA ASN A 1008 -26.83 -59.65 27.08
C ASN A 1008 -26.20 -61.05 27.20
N GLY A 1009 -24.94 -61.18 27.64
CA GLY A 1009 -24.34 -62.50 27.92
C GLY A 1009 -24.29 -63.49 26.74
N GLU A 1010 -24.32 -62.99 25.50
CA GLU A 1010 -24.10 -63.78 24.28
C GLU A 1010 -22.58 -63.95 24.02
N ASP A 1011 -22.17 -65.13 23.53
CA ASP A 1011 -20.78 -65.46 23.22
C ASP A 1011 -20.28 -64.63 22.01
N ILE A 1012 -19.05 -64.13 22.07
CA ILE A 1012 -18.40 -63.32 21.01
C ILE A 1012 -18.43 -63.99 19.63
N ASP A 1013 -18.53 -65.32 19.57
CA ASP A 1013 -18.58 -66.14 18.36
C ASP A 1013 -19.82 -65.89 17.46
N ASP A 1014 -20.89 -65.26 17.96
CA ASP A 1014 -22.11 -64.97 17.19
C ASP A 1014 -22.06 -63.63 16.42
N TYR A 1015 -21.03 -62.80 16.62
CA TYR A 1015 -20.87 -61.53 15.91
C TYR A 1015 -20.09 -61.69 14.59
N PRO A 1016 -20.54 -61.07 13.47
CA PRO A 1016 -19.87 -61.18 12.19
C PRO A 1016 -18.43 -60.62 12.25
N CYS A 1017 -17.49 -61.41 11.74
CA CYS A 1017 -16.09 -61.02 11.67
C CYS A 1017 -15.85 -59.95 10.61
N HIS A 1018 -15.42 -58.75 11.01
CA HIS A 1018 -15.14 -57.65 10.08
C HIS A 1018 -13.76 -57.79 9.41
N ALA A 1019 -12.75 -58.24 10.16
CA ALA A 1019 -11.41 -58.47 9.63
C ALA A 1019 -10.74 -59.64 10.34
N THR A 1020 -10.08 -60.53 9.58
CA THR A 1020 -9.29 -61.65 10.13
C THR A 1020 -7.80 -61.39 9.95
N PHE A 1021 -7.01 -61.88 10.89
CA PHE A 1021 -5.55 -61.80 10.80
C PHE A 1021 -4.89 -63.12 11.18
N SER A 1022 -3.70 -63.34 10.63
CA SER A 1022 -2.85 -64.47 10.98
C SER A 1022 -1.38 -64.07 10.83
N LEU A 1023 -0.65 -64.09 11.94
CA LEU A 1023 0.78 -63.86 12.02
C LEU A 1023 1.51 -65.21 11.96
N PRO A 1024 2.43 -65.40 11.00
CA PRO A 1024 3.04 -66.70 10.72
C PRO A 1024 4.03 -67.17 11.80
N HIS A 1025 4.25 -68.49 11.82
CA HIS A 1025 5.12 -69.18 12.79
C HIS A 1025 6.62 -69.22 12.37
N GLN A 1026 6.99 -68.88 11.13
CA GLN A 1026 8.30 -69.29 10.59
C GLN A 1026 9.44 -68.26 10.77
N ILE A 1027 10.49 -68.70 11.46
CA ILE A 1027 11.87 -68.22 11.28
C ILE A 1027 12.39 -68.94 10.03
N SER A 1028 12.46 -68.25 8.89
CA SER A 1028 13.37 -68.65 7.81
C SER A 1028 14.63 -67.83 7.95
N ASP A 1029 15.75 -68.51 8.22
CA ASP A 1029 17.09 -67.98 7.94
C ASP A 1029 17.11 -67.41 6.50
N GLU A 1030 17.69 -66.22 6.33
CA GLU A 1030 17.81 -65.46 5.08
C GLU A 1030 16.66 -64.49 4.77
N THR A 1031 16.66 -63.32 5.41
CA THR A 1031 16.72 -62.01 4.75
C THR A 1031 16.72 -60.89 5.80
N THR A 1032 17.51 -59.84 5.56
CA THR A 1032 17.73 -58.68 6.43
C THR A 1032 16.55 -57.69 6.46
N ALA A 1033 15.32 -58.19 6.52
CA ALA A 1033 14.20 -57.38 6.99
C ALA A 1033 14.31 -57.29 8.52
N SER A 1034 14.16 -56.12 9.11
CA SER A 1034 14.15 -55.96 10.57
C SER A 1034 13.15 -56.95 11.17
N MET A 1035 13.57 -57.80 12.11
CA MET A 1035 12.74 -58.84 12.74
C MET A 1035 11.35 -58.36 13.20
N GLU A 1036 11.17 -57.06 13.45
CA GLU A 1036 9.91 -56.43 13.81
C GLU A 1036 8.82 -56.48 12.71
N SER A 1037 9.16 -56.46 11.41
CA SER A 1037 8.15 -56.43 10.34
C SER A 1037 7.48 -57.78 10.06
N LEU A 1038 8.10 -58.89 10.50
CA LEU A 1038 7.58 -60.26 10.31
C LEU A 1038 6.54 -60.67 11.37
N TYR A 1039 6.49 -59.95 12.49
CA TYR A 1039 5.57 -60.22 13.61
C TYR A 1039 4.56 -59.10 13.82
N THR A 1040 4.43 -58.19 12.86
CA THR A 1040 3.49 -57.07 12.92
C THR A 1040 2.33 -57.32 11.98
N TRP A 1041 1.10 -57.25 12.49
CA TRP A 1041 -0.10 -57.21 11.64
C TRP A 1041 -0.75 -55.85 11.78
N THR A 1042 -1.11 -55.27 10.65
CA THR A 1042 -1.85 -54.01 10.55
C THR A 1042 -3.15 -54.29 9.84
N GLY A 1043 -4.27 -54.06 10.52
CA GLY A 1043 -5.61 -54.11 9.93
C GLY A 1043 -6.22 -52.73 9.83
N GLU A 1044 -6.89 -52.49 8.72
CA GLU A 1044 -7.60 -51.25 8.44
C GLU A 1044 -9.10 -51.53 8.29
N ILE A 1045 -9.92 -50.81 9.05
CA ILE A 1045 -11.38 -51.05 9.11
C ILE A 1045 -12.10 -49.71 8.97
N SER A 1046 -12.95 -49.58 7.95
CA SER A 1046 -13.89 -48.47 7.79
C SER A 1046 -15.18 -48.75 8.57
N LEU A 1047 -15.55 -47.87 9.50
CA LEU A 1047 -16.78 -48.02 10.33
C LEU A 1047 -17.81 -46.91 10.05
N PRO A 1048 -19.11 -47.23 9.93
CA PRO A 1048 -20.15 -46.26 9.57
C PRO A 1048 -20.63 -45.32 10.70
N GLU A 1049 -20.49 -45.67 11.97
CA GLU A 1049 -20.76 -44.85 13.18
C GLU A 1049 -20.23 -45.61 14.40
N VAL A 1050 -19.76 -44.93 15.45
CA VAL A 1050 -18.80 -45.53 16.41
C VAL A 1050 -19.44 -46.26 17.57
N GLU A 1051 -19.09 -47.53 17.66
CA GLU A 1051 -19.38 -48.45 18.76
C GLU A 1051 -18.12 -49.30 19.03
N ILE A 1052 -17.93 -49.76 20.27
CA ILE A 1052 -16.70 -50.41 20.77
C ILE A 1052 -16.29 -51.59 19.87
N LEU A 1053 -15.01 -51.66 19.49
CA LEU A 1053 -14.44 -52.80 18.75
C LEU A 1053 -13.96 -53.88 19.73
N HIS A 1054 -14.30 -55.13 19.44
CA HIS A 1054 -13.81 -56.30 20.18
C HIS A 1054 -12.81 -57.07 19.32
N LEU A 1055 -11.59 -57.23 19.84
CA LEU A 1055 -10.52 -58.01 19.23
C LEU A 1055 -10.48 -59.40 19.85
N GLU A 1056 -10.87 -60.42 19.10
CA GLU A 1056 -10.65 -61.82 19.46
C GLU A 1056 -9.23 -62.24 19.02
N VAL A 1057 -8.40 -62.67 19.96
CA VAL A 1057 -7.04 -63.15 19.69
C VAL A 1057 -6.91 -64.62 20.07
N LYS A 1058 -6.56 -65.46 19.09
CA LYS A 1058 -6.21 -66.88 19.23
C LYS A 1058 -4.70 -67.03 19.17
N VAL A 1059 -4.12 -67.44 20.29
CA VAL A 1059 -2.67 -67.64 20.41
C VAL A 1059 -2.36 -69.12 20.20
N GLY A 1060 -1.49 -69.42 19.24
CA GLY A 1060 -1.02 -70.77 18.96
C GLY A 1060 -0.29 -71.40 20.15
N GLU A 1061 -0.18 -72.73 20.13
CA GLU A 1061 0.54 -73.46 21.17
C GLU A 1061 2.05 -73.23 21.07
N LEU A 1062 2.73 -73.19 22.22
CA LEU A 1062 4.19 -73.15 22.27
C LEU A 1062 4.78 -74.43 21.68
N PRO A 1063 5.85 -74.35 20.88
CA PRO A 1063 6.44 -75.50 20.18
C PRO A 1063 7.03 -76.57 21.13
N ARG A 1064 7.14 -76.31 22.44
CA ARG A 1064 7.62 -77.26 23.45
C ARG A 1064 6.75 -77.24 24.72
N PRO A 1065 6.27 -78.40 25.21
CA PRO A 1065 5.44 -78.50 26.42
C PRO A 1065 6.13 -78.04 27.72
N GLU A 1066 7.47 -78.05 27.73
CA GLU A 1066 8.28 -77.61 28.87
C GLU A 1066 8.43 -76.08 28.94
N ASP A 1067 7.81 -75.30 28.07
CA ASP A 1067 7.82 -73.83 28.14
C ASP A 1067 6.45 -73.25 28.56
N TRP A 1068 5.45 -74.11 28.76
CA TRP A 1068 4.08 -73.73 29.15
C TRP A 1068 3.97 -73.09 30.54
N TYR A 1069 4.98 -73.18 31.40
CA TYR A 1069 4.99 -72.53 32.72
C TYR A 1069 5.63 -71.12 32.71
N LYS A 1070 6.07 -70.62 31.56
CA LYS A 1070 6.56 -69.24 31.36
C LYS A 1070 5.60 -68.37 30.52
N SER A 1071 4.36 -68.81 30.36
CA SER A 1071 3.49 -68.46 29.24
C SER A 1071 2.72 -67.14 29.37
N ASP A 1072 3.35 -66.08 29.87
CA ASP A 1072 2.78 -64.74 29.74
C ASP A 1072 3.39 -64.08 28.50
N LEU A 1073 2.63 -64.02 27.42
CA LEU A 1073 3.00 -63.30 26.21
C LEU A 1073 2.44 -61.89 26.31
N ASN A 1074 3.30 -60.89 26.20
CA ASN A 1074 2.83 -59.52 26.04
C ASN A 1074 2.49 -59.31 24.56
N LEU A 1075 1.23 -58.96 24.28
CA LEU A 1075 0.77 -58.47 22.99
C LEU A 1075 0.61 -56.96 23.10
N SER A 1076 1.46 -56.21 22.40
CA SER A 1076 1.32 -54.77 22.26
C SER A 1076 0.34 -54.48 21.14
N VAL A 1077 -0.77 -53.83 21.48
CA VAL A 1077 -1.81 -53.40 20.57
C VAL A 1077 -1.72 -51.89 20.45
N TYR A 1078 -1.45 -51.41 19.24
CA TYR A 1078 -1.57 -50.00 18.91
C TYR A 1078 -2.89 -49.81 18.15
N SER A 1079 -3.71 -48.88 18.58
CA SER A 1079 -4.93 -48.49 17.87
C SER A 1079 -4.93 -47.00 17.60
N SER A 1080 -5.36 -46.62 16.39
CA SER A 1080 -5.60 -45.23 16.01
C SER A 1080 -6.80 -45.14 15.08
N SER A 1081 -7.65 -44.13 15.26
CA SER A 1081 -8.71 -43.79 14.32
C SER A 1081 -8.33 -42.52 13.55
N ALA A 1082 -8.65 -42.51 12.26
CA ALA A 1082 -8.50 -41.35 11.40
C ALA A 1082 -9.80 -41.13 10.62
N GLY A 1083 -10.50 -40.03 10.94
CA GLY A 1083 -11.67 -39.57 10.22
C GLY A 1083 -11.32 -38.45 9.25
N CYS A 1084 -12.14 -38.28 8.20
CA CYS A 1084 -12.06 -37.10 7.36
C CYS A 1084 -13.33 -36.24 7.46
N VAL A 1085 -13.12 -34.95 7.60
CA VAL A 1085 -14.14 -33.91 7.43
C VAL A 1085 -13.58 -32.83 6.51
N PHE A 1086 -14.46 -32.12 5.81
CA PHE A 1086 -14.12 -30.93 5.04
C PHE A 1086 -14.84 -29.71 5.59
N TRP A 1087 -14.27 -28.53 5.36
CA TRP A 1087 -14.89 -27.27 5.72
C TRP A 1087 -15.90 -26.89 4.63
N ASP A 1088 -17.18 -26.85 4.98
CA ASP A 1088 -18.25 -26.37 4.10
C ASP A 1088 -18.21 -24.83 4.09
N GLU A 1089 -17.72 -24.24 3.00
CA GLU A 1089 -17.56 -22.79 2.87
C GLU A 1089 -18.90 -22.03 2.85
N ASP A 1090 -19.98 -22.66 2.34
CA ASP A 1090 -21.30 -22.04 2.27
C ASP A 1090 -21.98 -21.97 3.63
N ASN A 1091 -21.82 -23.03 4.44
CA ASN A 1091 -22.43 -23.15 5.76
C ASN A 1091 -21.48 -22.80 6.91
N GLU A 1092 -20.19 -22.58 6.63
CA GLU A 1092 -19.11 -22.33 7.59
C GLU A 1092 -19.09 -23.35 8.75
N THR A 1093 -19.17 -24.63 8.40
CA THR A 1093 -19.18 -25.74 9.37
C THR A 1093 -18.38 -26.93 8.85
N TRP A 1094 -17.83 -27.73 9.76
CA TRP A 1094 -17.19 -28.99 9.40
C TRP A 1094 -18.24 -30.06 9.05
N SER A 1095 -18.10 -30.67 7.88
CA SER A 1095 -18.99 -31.71 7.37
C SER A 1095 -18.23 -32.98 7.03
N SER A 1096 -18.85 -34.13 7.29
CA SER A 1096 -18.30 -35.46 6.96
C SER A 1096 -18.81 -36.02 5.64
N ARG A 1097 -19.77 -35.36 4.98
CA ARG A 1097 -20.46 -35.90 3.81
C ARG A 1097 -19.63 -35.78 2.53
N GLY A 1098 -18.97 -36.87 2.12
CA GLY A 1098 -18.26 -36.94 0.84
C GLY A 1098 -16.74 -36.86 0.95
N CYS A 1099 -16.16 -37.01 2.15
CA CYS A 1099 -14.73 -37.22 2.32
C CYS A 1099 -14.40 -38.67 2.72
N TRP A 1100 -13.34 -39.24 2.12
CA TRP A 1100 -12.90 -40.61 2.35
C TRP A 1100 -11.38 -40.64 2.59
N VAL A 1101 -10.96 -41.37 3.63
CA VAL A 1101 -9.54 -41.64 3.91
C VAL A 1101 -9.13 -42.93 3.20
N SER A 1102 -7.95 -42.95 2.59
CA SER A 1102 -7.42 -44.14 1.89
C SER A 1102 -7.24 -45.34 2.83
N GLU A 1103 -7.52 -46.56 2.34
CA GLU A 1103 -7.09 -47.85 2.96
C GLU A 1103 -5.57 -48.11 2.82
N SER A 1104 -4.77 -47.06 2.58
CA SER A 1104 -3.32 -47.16 2.49
C SER A 1104 -2.66 -45.98 3.18
N ILE A 1105 -2.23 -46.19 4.43
CA ILE A 1105 -1.41 -45.21 5.15
C ILE A 1105 0.05 -45.39 4.72
N SER A 1106 0.66 -44.35 4.16
CA SER A 1106 2.06 -44.39 3.73
C SER A 1106 3.02 -43.97 4.84
N TRP A 1107 4.10 -44.74 5.05
CA TRP A 1107 5.28 -44.33 5.82
C TRP A 1107 6.04 -43.25 5.02
N LEU A 1108 5.65 -41.98 5.17
CA LEU A 1108 6.30 -40.80 4.55
C LEU A 1108 7.43 -40.22 5.39
#